data_AF-A0A1E7YQI4-F1
#
_entry.id   AF-A0A1E7YQI4-F1
#
_cell.length_a   1.000
_cell.length_b   1.000
_cell.length_c   1.000
_cell.angle_alpha   90.00
_cell.angle_beta   90.00
_cell.angle_gamma   90.00
#
_symmetry.space_group_name_H-M   'P 1'
#
loop_
_entity.id
_entity.type
_entity.pdbx_description
1 polymer ?
#
loop_
_entity_poly.entity_id
_entity_poly.type
_entity_poly.pdbx_seq_one_letter_code
_entity_poly.pdbx_strand_id
1 'polypeptide(L)'
;MTTNITVLMPRDPRPSLAKRFQLAEGNEVRTGSYPICGMFVWEQLPVEGIGGLHTLLQNIYRNRRCAIVRGVPTPETTKVTRRNNNSFPENPEGTPWVMLDIDGVPAPEGVAPCSPQAVEYVVSKLPQEFREASYVYEFSGSAGIRKPDGSYLKPGIRLHLFFWLNRPVLGPLLAAYLEDFCYDTDFYEVRLNAGGIPMVQLGIDMAPIRAPSQLHYTAEPLIDEGILCDITDRERLGLVEKSAEVVELPELAPDLPEQVARKRQEIRETWATTHGFTTGQRIVQMDGRRCRYTVLLPANPQDVRLGRELIDVEVRAEGNVLGLKLADEKTPNSWYVLKRSPWLARRMGDEMEIPLEEFCPAAVEKVRELGWVTEIREVGDGEVPPVEFDLFCVDEQGVWYQGYDKKGNSLPRLKLATPIIVQAKVRDAYSSQWSYLLKVWNNDATCQTLRIPAVDLTSENYRRALLDRGVCCNTSAKSRELLAQFIQSFPESRTLTLVESTGWIEEDLVTFALPDIVLEIGAEQGARGYHLSEKLDEYTRAYGQSGTLEEWREHVAAPCRGNMLLVLALSAAFLPPLLQPAGRENVGVHFRGPSSTGKSKLLRVASSVWGDPSLYVSSWRTTDNALETLASARNDALLTLDELGSMSPESAGEATYMLGNGQGKGRMRADASARPISRFHLVFLSSGEIGLHEHLREASRQSRAGHEVRFIDISADAGAEMGIVQQLNEFDSSRQLVDHLDESSRRFYGTPIRAFMQQLLSSIEARDGAARYLREEVRRLQAEWHVPGSDQQVGRVAGQLAGIAAAGELAIQYGILPFEQGTAIAAAHWGFGAWLRERGGTESMEKIRAFENLVESLHQYGFTRFEWWKKDGDGINEWGGQRIIGPQWGYAMWLDASEENPQFEFWIPSSTFESVFCTSISKRTFANYLVEKGYMDRPMAVNRRIPVMGTTRVYVIKGSILAGDLPVAMPEGATIEPEMSQ
;
A
#
# COMPACT_ATOMS: atom_id res chain seq x y z
N MET A 1 -10.21 -29.88 -31.63
CA MET A 1 -10.91 -29.24 -30.49
C MET A 1 -12.29 -28.82 -30.96
N THR A 2 -13.34 -29.26 -30.29
CA THR A 2 -14.72 -28.85 -30.59
C THR A 2 -15.11 -27.70 -29.64
N THR A 3 -15.74 -26.65 -30.17
CA THR A 3 -16.25 -25.52 -29.37
C THR A 3 -17.66 -25.13 -29.82
N ASN A 4 -18.39 -24.41 -28.98
CA ASN A 4 -19.70 -23.89 -29.32
C ASN A 4 -19.59 -22.42 -29.72
N ILE A 5 -19.95 -22.09 -30.96
CA ILE A 5 -19.96 -20.72 -31.46
C ILE A 5 -21.35 -20.10 -31.24
N THR A 6 -21.39 -18.92 -30.63
CA THR A 6 -22.62 -18.18 -30.38
C THR A 6 -23.09 -17.48 -31.65
N VAL A 7 -24.29 -17.82 -32.12
CA VAL A 7 -24.97 -17.20 -33.26
C VAL A 7 -26.11 -16.32 -32.75
N LEU A 8 -26.17 -15.08 -33.23
CA LEU A 8 -27.19 -14.10 -32.88
C LEU A 8 -28.12 -13.81 -34.07
N MET A 9 -29.41 -13.69 -33.78
CA MET A 9 -30.47 -13.34 -34.73
C MET A 9 -31.33 -12.21 -34.17
N PRO A 10 -31.65 -11.14 -34.92
CA PRO A 10 -32.55 -10.09 -34.45
C PRO A 10 -33.93 -10.65 -34.07
N ARG A 11 -34.48 -10.17 -32.94
CA ARG A 11 -35.83 -10.56 -32.49
C ARG A 11 -36.91 -10.11 -33.48
N ASP A 12 -36.84 -8.87 -33.99
CA ASP A 12 -37.80 -8.37 -34.99
C ASP A 12 -37.53 -9.10 -36.32
N PRO A 13 -38.56 -9.65 -36.99
CA PRO A 13 -38.44 -10.31 -38.29
C PRO A 13 -37.95 -9.42 -39.44
N ARG A 14 -38.09 -8.08 -39.32
CA ARG A 14 -37.82 -7.12 -40.40
C ARG A 14 -36.35 -6.73 -40.62
N PRO A 15 -35.52 -6.43 -39.59
CA PRO A 15 -34.14 -6.02 -39.82
C PRO A 15 -33.28 -7.14 -40.40
N SER A 16 -32.60 -6.82 -41.51
CA SER A 16 -31.49 -7.59 -42.06
C SER A 16 -30.18 -7.16 -41.38
N LEU A 17 -29.30 -8.11 -41.05
CA LEU A 17 -27.93 -7.84 -40.64
C LEU A 17 -26.98 -7.72 -41.84
N ALA A 18 -27.49 -7.80 -43.07
CA ALA A 18 -26.72 -7.53 -44.27
C ALA A 18 -26.61 -6.03 -44.56
N LYS A 19 -25.43 -5.63 -45.03
CA LYS A 19 -25.17 -4.27 -45.52
C LYS A 19 -25.90 -4.04 -46.84
N ARG A 20 -26.61 -2.92 -46.99
CA ARG A 20 -27.35 -2.60 -48.22
C ARG A 20 -26.68 -1.48 -49.00
N PHE A 21 -26.65 -1.61 -50.33
CA PHE A 21 -26.20 -0.60 -51.28
C PHE A 21 -27.35 -0.25 -52.21
N GLN A 22 -27.66 1.03 -52.33
CA GLN A 22 -28.82 1.54 -53.07
C GLN A 22 -28.42 2.73 -53.94
N LEU A 23 -29.13 2.93 -55.06
CA LEU A 23 -29.01 4.14 -55.87
C LEU A 23 -29.90 5.25 -55.29
N ALA A 24 -29.33 6.43 -55.06
CA ALA A 24 -30.05 7.62 -54.65
C ALA A 24 -30.43 8.51 -55.84
N GLU A 25 -31.27 9.51 -55.60
CA GLU A 25 -31.57 10.56 -56.58
C GLU A 25 -30.27 11.20 -57.08
N GLY A 26 -30.04 11.19 -58.39
CA GLY A 26 -28.78 11.65 -59.01
C GLY A 26 -27.79 10.54 -59.39
N ASN A 27 -28.18 9.26 -59.34
CA ASN A 27 -27.37 8.10 -59.71
C ASN A 27 -26.20 7.80 -58.74
N GLU A 28 -26.21 8.37 -57.53
CA GLU A 28 -25.17 8.16 -56.53
C GLU A 28 -25.39 6.86 -55.75
N VAL A 29 -24.33 6.06 -55.54
CA VAL A 29 -24.40 4.83 -54.73
C VAL A 29 -24.34 5.19 -53.24
N ARG A 30 -25.42 4.94 -52.50
CA ARG A 30 -25.51 5.12 -51.05
C ARG A 30 -25.45 3.78 -50.32
N THR A 31 -24.77 3.78 -49.18
CA THR A 31 -24.79 2.65 -48.24
C THR A 31 -25.92 2.85 -47.24
N GLY A 32 -26.86 1.90 -47.16
CA GLY A 32 -27.86 1.87 -46.10
C GLY A 32 -27.20 1.53 -44.76
N SER A 33 -27.62 2.21 -43.69
CA SER A 33 -27.18 1.90 -42.33
C SER A 33 -27.69 0.53 -41.91
N TYR A 34 -26.92 -0.20 -41.08
CA TYR A 34 -27.44 -1.40 -40.43
C TYR A 34 -28.65 -1.04 -39.57
N PRO A 35 -29.72 -1.85 -39.56
CA PRO A 35 -30.87 -1.60 -38.71
C PRO A 35 -30.46 -1.64 -37.23
N ILE A 36 -30.90 -0.66 -36.45
CA ILE A 36 -30.68 -0.64 -35.01
C ILE A 36 -31.52 -1.76 -34.37
N CYS A 37 -30.89 -2.89 -34.04
CA CYS A 37 -31.52 -4.03 -33.41
C CYS A 37 -31.35 -3.96 -31.90
N GLY A 38 -32.43 -3.74 -31.16
CA GLY A 38 -32.38 -3.64 -29.69
C GLY A 38 -32.28 -4.99 -28.96
N MET A 39 -32.75 -6.08 -29.55
CA MET A 39 -32.85 -7.41 -28.92
C MET A 39 -32.51 -8.52 -29.92
N PHE A 40 -31.84 -9.58 -29.44
CA PHE A 40 -31.40 -10.73 -30.21
C PHE A 40 -31.89 -12.04 -29.58
N VAL A 41 -32.22 -13.00 -30.42
CA VAL A 41 -32.32 -14.43 -30.09
C VAL A 41 -30.94 -15.03 -30.31
N TRP A 42 -30.44 -15.85 -29.38
CA TRP A 42 -29.13 -16.48 -29.51
C TRP A 42 -29.22 -18.00 -29.53
N GLU A 43 -28.27 -18.67 -30.17
CA GLU A 43 -28.05 -20.11 -30.10
C GLU A 43 -26.55 -20.42 -30.09
N GLN A 44 -26.19 -21.61 -29.63
CA GLN A 44 -24.81 -22.10 -29.65
C GLN A 44 -24.74 -23.31 -30.57
N LEU A 45 -23.86 -23.24 -31.58
CA LEU A 45 -23.68 -24.31 -32.56
C LEU A 45 -22.30 -24.95 -32.39
N PRO A 46 -22.21 -26.29 -32.31
CA PRO A 46 -20.92 -26.97 -32.19
C PRO A 46 -20.14 -26.87 -33.50
N VAL A 47 -18.86 -26.52 -33.39
CA VAL A 47 -17.93 -26.36 -34.50
C VAL A 47 -16.60 -27.01 -34.14
N GLU A 48 -16.05 -27.74 -35.10
CA GLU A 48 -14.75 -28.41 -34.97
C GLU A 48 -13.81 -27.96 -36.09
N GLY A 49 -12.70 -27.31 -35.70
CA GLY A 49 -11.65 -26.90 -36.61
C GLY A 49 -12.07 -25.84 -37.65
N ILE A 50 -11.12 -25.50 -38.51
CA ILE A 50 -11.32 -24.48 -39.55
C ILE A 50 -12.36 -24.89 -40.61
N GLY A 51 -12.42 -26.17 -40.98
CA GLY A 51 -13.42 -26.70 -41.92
C GLY A 51 -14.86 -26.64 -41.37
N GLY A 52 -15.05 -26.91 -40.08
CA GLY A 52 -16.33 -26.72 -39.41
C GLY A 52 -16.73 -25.25 -39.38
N LEU A 53 -15.79 -24.36 -39.09
CA LEU A 53 -16.02 -22.91 -39.08
C LEU A 53 -16.42 -22.40 -40.47
N HIS A 54 -15.74 -22.84 -41.53
CA HIS A 54 -16.10 -22.54 -42.91
C HIS A 54 -17.56 -22.92 -43.23
N THR A 55 -17.98 -24.12 -42.81
CA THR A 55 -19.35 -24.61 -43.02
C THR A 55 -20.38 -23.74 -42.29
N LEU A 56 -20.09 -23.36 -41.05
CA LEU A 56 -20.95 -22.43 -40.29
C LEU A 56 -21.05 -21.07 -40.99
N LEU A 57 -19.92 -20.50 -41.42
CA LEU A 57 -19.88 -19.20 -42.08
C LEU A 57 -20.64 -19.19 -43.41
N GLN A 58 -20.56 -20.27 -44.21
CA GLN A 58 -21.37 -20.41 -45.43
C GLN A 58 -22.88 -20.38 -45.15
N ASN A 59 -23.32 -21.00 -44.06
CA ASN A 59 -24.73 -21.02 -43.65
C ASN A 59 -25.19 -19.63 -43.19
N ILE A 60 -24.37 -18.96 -42.39
CA ILE A 60 -24.65 -17.60 -41.89
C ILE A 60 -24.63 -16.59 -43.03
N TYR A 61 -23.68 -16.70 -43.97
CA TYR A 61 -23.56 -15.82 -45.13
C TYR A 61 -24.86 -15.73 -45.93
N ARG A 62 -25.51 -16.87 -46.18
CA ARG A 62 -26.81 -16.94 -46.88
C ARG A 62 -27.98 -16.47 -46.01
N ASN A 63 -27.88 -16.65 -44.69
CA ASN A 63 -28.91 -16.19 -43.76
C ASN A 63 -28.60 -14.76 -43.29
N ARG A 64 -29.09 -13.78 -44.06
CA ARG A 64 -28.88 -12.34 -43.85
C ARG A 64 -29.38 -11.78 -42.50
N ARG A 65 -29.86 -12.63 -41.60
CA ARG A 65 -30.33 -12.30 -40.25
C ARG A 65 -29.47 -12.93 -39.15
N CYS A 66 -28.39 -13.61 -39.50
CA CYS A 66 -27.47 -14.22 -38.55
C CYS A 66 -26.15 -13.46 -38.51
N ALA A 67 -25.49 -13.49 -37.35
CA ALA A 67 -24.10 -13.09 -37.17
C ALA A 67 -23.52 -13.85 -35.99
N ILE A 68 -22.19 -13.98 -35.91
CA ILE A 68 -21.52 -14.62 -34.78
C ILE A 68 -20.89 -13.58 -33.85
N VAL A 69 -20.65 -14.01 -32.61
CA VAL A 69 -19.88 -13.29 -31.59
C VAL A 69 -18.90 -14.26 -30.93
N ARG A 70 -17.78 -13.76 -30.39
CA ARG A 70 -16.84 -14.57 -29.61
C ARG A 70 -17.41 -14.94 -28.23
N GLY A 71 -18.18 -14.03 -27.65
CA GLY A 71 -18.73 -14.16 -26.31
C GLY A 71 -19.69 -15.32 -26.14
N VAL A 72 -19.72 -15.87 -24.93
CA VAL A 72 -20.55 -17.02 -24.56
C VAL A 72 -21.69 -16.56 -23.65
N PRO A 73 -22.92 -17.10 -23.82
CA PRO A 73 -24.05 -16.80 -22.95
C PRO A 73 -23.76 -17.25 -21.50
N THR A 74 -24.15 -16.43 -20.53
CA THR A 74 -24.11 -16.80 -19.10
C THR A 74 -25.35 -17.61 -18.69
N PRO A 75 -25.34 -18.29 -17.52
CA PRO A 75 -26.53 -18.97 -17.00
C PRO A 75 -27.75 -18.04 -16.83
N GLU A 76 -27.52 -16.74 -16.66
CA GLU A 76 -28.54 -15.70 -16.51
C GLU A 76 -29.02 -15.13 -17.85
N THR A 77 -28.36 -15.48 -18.95
CA THR A 77 -28.65 -14.93 -20.27
C THR A 77 -29.93 -15.57 -20.83
N THR A 78 -31.02 -14.82 -20.76
CA THR A 78 -32.29 -15.26 -21.34
C THR A 78 -32.18 -15.46 -22.86
N LYS A 79 -33.02 -16.34 -23.43
CA LYS A 79 -33.01 -16.67 -24.87
C LYS A 79 -33.19 -15.45 -25.78
N VAL A 80 -33.87 -14.41 -25.29
CA VAL A 80 -34.08 -13.13 -25.98
C VAL A 80 -33.46 -12.02 -25.14
N THR A 81 -32.29 -11.53 -25.52
CA THR A 81 -31.49 -10.60 -24.70
C THR A 81 -30.92 -9.45 -25.54
N ARG A 82 -30.31 -8.46 -24.86
CA ARG A 82 -29.51 -7.43 -25.52
C ARG A 82 -28.10 -7.95 -25.80
N ARG A 83 -27.51 -7.50 -26.90
CA ARG A 83 -26.11 -7.79 -27.23
C ARG A 83 -25.19 -6.88 -26.42
N ASN A 84 -24.62 -7.39 -25.33
CA ASN A 84 -23.63 -6.71 -24.49
C ASN A 84 -22.71 -7.73 -23.81
N ASN A 85 -21.62 -7.26 -23.20
CA ASN A 85 -20.63 -8.11 -22.54
C ASN A 85 -21.15 -8.77 -21.25
N ASN A 86 -22.29 -8.35 -20.70
CA ASN A 86 -22.91 -9.04 -19.55
C ASN A 86 -23.68 -10.28 -20.01
N SER A 87 -24.32 -10.20 -21.19
CA SER A 87 -25.06 -11.32 -21.79
C SER A 87 -24.14 -12.26 -22.56
N PHE A 88 -23.06 -11.74 -23.14
CA PHE A 88 -22.07 -12.51 -23.89
C PHE A 88 -20.65 -12.11 -23.48
N PRO A 89 -20.21 -12.39 -22.24
CA PRO A 89 -18.84 -12.16 -21.82
C PRO A 89 -17.86 -13.05 -22.59
N GLU A 90 -16.57 -12.68 -22.54
CA GLU A 90 -15.49 -13.56 -23.02
C GLU A 90 -15.49 -14.84 -22.18
N ASN A 91 -15.22 -15.98 -22.81
CA ASN A 91 -15.00 -17.22 -22.08
C ASN A 91 -13.73 -17.06 -21.21
N PRO A 92 -13.75 -17.39 -19.90
CA PRO A 92 -12.55 -17.32 -19.05
C PRO A 92 -11.34 -18.13 -19.57
N GLU A 93 -11.59 -19.21 -20.32
CA GLU A 93 -10.53 -19.99 -20.97
C GLU A 93 -10.06 -19.36 -22.29
N GLY A 94 -10.81 -18.42 -22.84
CA GLY A 94 -10.60 -17.80 -24.16
C GLY A 94 -11.39 -18.47 -25.28
N THR A 95 -11.13 -18.02 -26.51
CA THR A 95 -11.82 -18.51 -27.71
C THR A 95 -10.82 -19.18 -28.67
N PRO A 96 -11.08 -20.40 -29.19
CA PRO A 96 -10.13 -21.15 -30.01
C PRO A 96 -10.20 -20.81 -31.51
N TRP A 97 -10.80 -19.67 -31.86
CA TRP A 97 -10.84 -19.15 -33.22
C TRP A 97 -10.76 -17.62 -33.17
N VAL A 98 -10.39 -16.99 -34.27
CA VAL A 98 -10.33 -15.53 -34.39
C VAL A 98 -10.73 -15.09 -35.79
N MET A 99 -11.37 -13.93 -35.88
CA MET A 99 -11.57 -13.21 -37.14
C MET A 99 -10.70 -11.96 -37.12
N LEU A 100 -9.81 -11.82 -38.10
CA LEU A 100 -9.04 -10.62 -38.36
C LEU A 100 -9.82 -9.77 -39.37
N ASP A 101 -10.27 -8.58 -38.97
CA ASP A 101 -10.96 -7.65 -39.86
C ASP A 101 -9.94 -6.72 -40.52
N ILE A 102 -9.87 -6.76 -41.84
CA ILE A 102 -8.92 -6.00 -42.64
C ILE A 102 -9.71 -4.93 -43.39
N ASP A 103 -9.51 -3.66 -43.03
CA ASP A 103 -10.20 -2.53 -43.66
C ASP A 103 -9.23 -1.53 -44.29
N GLY A 104 -9.12 -1.56 -45.63
CA GLY A 104 -8.52 -0.48 -46.40
C GLY A 104 -7.01 -0.59 -46.61
N VAL A 105 -6.43 -1.78 -46.47
CA VAL A 105 -5.01 -2.05 -46.76
C VAL A 105 -4.72 -1.77 -48.25
N PRO A 106 -3.72 -0.95 -48.62
CA PRO A 106 -3.40 -0.70 -50.02
C PRO A 106 -3.02 -1.99 -50.76
N ALA A 107 -3.59 -2.20 -51.95
CA ALA A 107 -3.18 -3.29 -52.81
C ALA A 107 -1.81 -2.98 -53.45
N PRO A 108 -0.91 -3.96 -53.57
CA PRO A 108 0.36 -3.76 -54.28
C PRO A 108 0.11 -3.51 -55.77
N GLU A 109 1.07 -2.88 -56.44
CA GLU A 109 0.98 -2.55 -57.86
C GLU A 109 0.65 -3.77 -58.71
N GLY A 110 -0.35 -3.67 -59.59
CA GLY A 110 -0.80 -4.76 -60.46
C GLY A 110 -1.72 -5.80 -59.80
N VAL A 111 -1.99 -5.72 -58.49
CA VAL A 111 -2.92 -6.64 -57.80
C VAL A 111 -4.29 -6.00 -57.62
N ALA A 112 -5.33 -6.66 -58.14
CA ALA A 112 -6.70 -6.21 -57.94
C ALA A 112 -7.12 -6.39 -56.46
N PRO A 113 -7.71 -5.39 -55.79
CA PRO A 113 -8.02 -5.45 -54.35
C PRO A 113 -8.99 -6.58 -53.93
N CYS A 114 -9.74 -7.12 -54.88
CA CYS A 114 -10.75 -8.17 -54.67
C CYS A 114 -10.33 -9.51 -55.29
N SER A 115 -9.02 -9.79 -55.35
CA SER A 115 -8.45 -11.00 -55.97
C SER A 115 -7.86 -11.96 -54.92
N PRO A 116 -7.69 -13.25 -55.23
CA PRO A 116 -6.96 -14.18 -54.37
C PRO A 116 -5.54 -13.71 -54.04
N GLN A 117 -4.86 -13.04 -54.97
CA GLN A 117 -3.53 -12.46 -54.75
C GLN A 117 -3.56 -11.37 -53.67
N ALA A 118 -4.64 -10.59 -53.57
CA ALA A 118 -4.81 -9.60 -52.51
C ALA A 118 -5.00 -10.27 -51.14
N VAL A 119 -5.71 -11.40 -51.07
CA VAL A 119 -5.86 -12.18 -49.82
C VAL A 119 -4.49 -12.65 -49.33
N GLU A 120 -3.70 -13.29 -50.21
CA GLU A 120 -2.36 -13.79 -49.87
C GLU A 120 -1.38 -12.66 -49.51
N TYR A 121 -1.50 -11.50 -50.18
CA TYR A 121 -0.72 -10.33 -49.80
C TYR A 121 -0.99 -9.90 -48.36
N VAL A 122 -2.25 -9.85 -47.92
CA VAL A 122 -2.60 -9.53 -46.53
C VAL A 122 -2.07 -10.59 -45.58
N VAL A 123 -2.21 -11.88 -45.90
CA VAL A 123 -1.69 -12.97 -45.07
C VAL A 123 -0.17 -12.86 -44.91
N SER A 124 0.57 -12.45 -45.95
CA SER A 124 2.01 -12.22 -45.86
C SER A 124 2.43 -11.12 -44.87
N LYS A 125 1.48 -10.27 -44.45
CA LYS A 125 1.65 -9.20 -43.46
C LYS A 125 1.26 -9.61 -42.04
N LEU A 126 0.87 -10.87 -41.81
CA LEU A 126 0.54 -11.40 -40.47
C LEU A 126 1.77 -12.07 -39.81
N PRO A 127 1.74 -12.43 -38.51
CA PRO A 127 2.78 -13.24 -37.89
C PRO A 127 3.00 -14.57 -38.62
N GLN A 128 4.20 -15.15 -38.48
CA GLN A 128 4.58 -16.37 -39.22
C GLN A 128 3.58 -17.52 -38.99
N GLU A 129 3.14 -17.67 -37.74
CA GLU A 129 2.20 -18.67 -37.25
C GLU A 129 0.86 -18.61 -38.00
N PHE A 130 0.44 -17.42 -38.46
CA PHE A 130 -0.77 -17.23 -39.25
C PHE A 130 -0.56 -17.49 -40.76
N ARG A 131 0.67 -17.33 -41.27
CA ARG A 131 0.98 -17.54 -42.70
C ARG A 131 0.93 -19.01 -43.08
N GLU A 132 1.27 -19.88 -42.14
CA GLU A 132 1.39 -21.33 -42.33
C GLU A 132 0.08 -22.08 -42.04
N ALA A 133 -0.89 -21.42 -41.39
CA ALA A 133 -2.16 -21.99 -40.98
C ALA A 133 -3.26 -21.81 -42.04
N SER A 134 -4.13 -22.81 -42.16
CA SER A 134 -5.32 -22.77 -43.01
C SER A 134 -6.33 -21.76 -42.47
N TYR A 135 -7.03 -21.07 -43.38
CA TYR A 135 -7.93 -19.99 -43.01
C TYR A 135 -9.12 -19.88 -43.95
N VAL A 136 -10.21 -19.30 -43.45
CA VAL A 136 -11.36 -18.89 -44.27
C VAL A 136 -11.22 -17.40 -44.56
N TYR A 137 -11.30 -17.01 -45.82
CA TYR A 137 -11.40 -15.61 -46.20
C TYR A 137 -12.85 -15.25 -46.53
N GLU A 138 -13.22 -14.00 -46.23
CA GLU A 138 -14.48 -13.41 -46.66
C GLU A 138 -14.24 -11.96 -47.09
N PHE A 139 -14.48 -11.60 -48.35
CA PHE A 139 -14.47 -10.20 -48.76
C PHE A 139 -15.63 -9.43 -48.12
N SER A 140 -15.32 -8.35 -47.41
CA SER A 140 -16.30 -7.55 -46.68
C SER A 140 -17.45 -7.11 -47.59
N GLY A 141 -18.62 -6.81 -47.02
CA GLY A 141 -19.79 -6.41 -47.83
C GLY A 141 -19.59 -5.19 -48.74
N SER A 142 -18.59 -4.33 -48.48
CA SER A 142 -18.25 -3.19 -49.36
C SER A 142 -17.17 -3.49 -50.40
N ALA A 143 -16.48 -4.62 -50.31
CA ALA A 143 -15.45 -5.00 -51.26
C ALA A 143 -16.08 -5.19 -52.67
N GLY A 144 -15.41 -4.64 -53.67
CA GLY A 144 -15.81 -4.74 -55.08
C GLY A 144 -16.90 -3.76 -55.53
N ILE A 145 -17.58 -3.04 -54.62
CA ILE A 145 -18.64 -2.10 -55.00
C ILE A 145 -18.05 -0.88 -55.71
N ARG A 146 -18.60 -0.52 -56.88
CA ARG A 146 -18.16 0.63 -57.68
C ARG A 146 -19.15 1.80 -57.63
N LYS A 147 -18.60 3.00 -57.82
CA LYS A 147 -19.34 4.23 -58.10
C LYS A 147 -19.71 4.29 -59.59
N PRO A 148 -20.63 5.19 -60.01
CA PRO A 148 -21.01 5.34 -61.42
C PRO A 148 -19.87 5.73 -62.36
N ASP A 149 -18.84 6.40 -61.82
CA ASP A 149 -17.62 6.77 -62.56
C ASP A 149 -16.63 5.60 -62.75
N GLY A 150 -16.98 4.41 -62.25
CA GLY A 150 -16.15 3.20 -62.33
C GLY A 150 -15.11 3.07 -61.22
N SER A 151 -14.91 4.08 -60.37
CA SER A 151 -14.01 3.98 -59.21
C SER A 151 -14.60 3.11 -58.09
N TYR A 152 -13.75 2.57 -57.21
CA TYR A 152 -14.24 1.84 -56.04
C TYR A 152 -14.98 2.76 -55.07
N LEU A 153 -16.15 2.32 -54.57
CA LEU A 153 -16.90 3.02 -53.53
C LEU A 153 -16.03 3.20 -52.28
N LYS A 154 -15.30 2.16 -51.92
CA LYS A 154 -14.25 2.22 -50.91
C LYS A 154 -12.97 1.54 -51.42
N PRO A 155 -11.85 2.26 -51.54
CA PRO A 155 -10.59 1.70 -52.03
C PRO A 155 -9.93 0.77 -50.98
N GLY A 156 -8.91 0.03 -51.42
CA GLY A 156 -8.12 -0.88 -50.61
C GLY A 156 -8.68 -2.31 -50.51
N ILE A 157 -7.85 -3.21 -50.03
CA ILE A 157 -8.16 -4.60 -49.71
C ILE A 157 -9.03 -4.62 -48.43
N ARG A 158 -10.15 -5.32 -48.50
CA ARG A 158 -11.18 -5.31 -47.43
C ARG A 158 -11.77 -6.70 -47.25
N LEU A 159 -11.33 -7.44 -46.24
CA LEU A 159 -11.73 -8.82 -46.03
C LEU A 159 -11.59 -9.25 -44.56
N HIS A 160 -12.34 -10.28 -44.18
CA HIS A 160 -12.22 -10.96 -42.91
C HIS A 160 -11.41 -12.24 -43.11
N LEU A 161 -10.43 -12.50 -42.24
CA LEU A 161 -9.69 -13.77 -42.20
C LEU A 161 -10.04 -14.50 -40.92
N PHE A 162 -10.55 -15.72 -41.04
CA PHE A 162 -10.85 -16.57 -39.90
C PHE A 162 -9.78 -17.64 -39.74
N PHE A 163 -9.27 -17.77 -38.54
CA PHE A 163 -8.27 -18.76 -38.16
C PHE A 163 -8.75 -19.61 -37.00
N TRP A 164 -8.33 -20.87 -36.97
CA TRP A 164 -8.47 -21.74 -35.81
C TRP A 164 -7.16 -21.73 -35.00
N LEU A 165 -7.25 -21.69 -33.67
CA LEU A 165 -6.08 -21.59 -32.80
C LEU A 165 -5.76 -22.95 -32.18
N ASN A 166 -4.47 -23.21 -31.90
CA ASN A 166 -4.03 -24.44 -31.21
C ASN A 166 -4.60 -24.57 -29.79
N ARG A 167 -4.96 -23.45 -29.16
CA ARG A 167 -5.61 -23.36 -27.86
C ARG A 167 -6.55 -22.17 -27.78
N PRO A 168 -7.53 -22.18 -26.85
CA PRO A 168 -8.30 -20.99 -26.51
C PRO A 168 -7.39 -19.87 -26.00
N VAL A 169 -7.63 -18.64 -26.48
CA VAL A 169 -6.89 -17.45 -26.03
C VAL A 169 -7.88 -16.33 -25.75
N LEU A 170 -7.66 -15.61 -24.64
CA LEU A 170 -8.44 -14.43 -24.29
C LEU A 170 -8.29 -13.35 -25.37
N GLY A 171 -9.42 -12.80 -25.81
CA GLY A 171 -9.47 -11.73 -26.82
C GLY A 171 -8.48 -10.58 -26.58
N PRO A 172 -8.43 -9.98 -25.37
CA PRO A 172 -7.49 -8.89 -25.06
C PRO A 172 -6.01 -9.27 -25.25
N LEU A 173 -5.63 -10.49 -24.86
CA LEU A 173 -4.26 -10.97 -24.96
C LEU A 173 -3.85 -11.27 -26.41
N LEU A 174 -4.75 -11.92 -27.17
CA LEU A 174 -4.53 -12.18 -28.60
C LEU A 174 -4.45 -10.87 -29.41
N ALA A 175 -5.31 -9.91 -29.10
CA ALA A 175 -5.29 -8.60 -29.74
C ALA A 175 -4.03 -7.81 -29.42
N ALA A 176 -3.50 -7.90 -28.19
CA ALA A 176 -2.24 -7.27 -27.82
C ALA A 176 -1.07 -7.86 -28.62
N TYR A 177 -0.98 -9.19 -28.75
CA TYR A 177 0.03 -9.85 -29.56
C TYR A 177 0.02 -9.42 -31.04
N LEU A 178 -1.17 -9.36 -31.65
CA LEU A 178 -1.32 -8.91 -33.05
C LEU A 178 -1.05 -7.41 -33.22
N GLU A 179 -1.41 -6.59 -32.23
CA GLU A 179 -1.14 -5.15 -32.26
C GLU A 179 0.36 -4.87 -32.12
N ASP A 180 1.05 -5.56 -31.21
CA ASP A 180 2.50 -5.44 -31.05
C ASP A 180 3.25 -5.80 -32.32
N PHE A 181 2.85 -6.90 -32.96
CA PHE A 181 3.40 -7.31 -34.25
C PHE A 181 3.17 -6.26 -35.34
N CYS A 182 1.98 -5.63 -35.38
CA CYS A 182 1.73 -4.54 -36.32
C CYS A 182 2.73 -3.39 -36.11
N TYR A 183 3.06 -3.06 -34.87
CA TYR A 183 4.05 -2.03 -34.56
C TYR A 183 5.47 -2.42 -34.98
N ASP A 184 5.88 -3.66 -34.76
CA ASP A 184 7.23 -4.13 -35.12
C ASP A 184 7.45 -4.26 -36.63
N THR A 185 6.39 -4.31 -37.41
CA THR A 185 6.45 -4.54 -38.87
C THR A 185 5.98 -3.35 -39.70
N ASP A 186 5.75 -2.20 -39.07
CA ASP A 186 5.16 -1.02 -39.70
C ASP A 186 3.84 -1.33 -40.43
N PHE A 187 3.09 -2.34 -39.95
CA PHE A 187 1.76 -2.67 -40.47
C PHE A 187 0.67 -1.83 -39.79
N TYR A 188 0.94 -0.54 -39.69
CA TYR A 188 0.06 0.48 -39.16
C TYR A 188 0.37 1.82 -39.83
N GLU A 189 -0.50 2.78 -39.63
CA GLU A 189 -0.27 4.17 -40.01
C GLU A 189 -0.83 5.11 -38.96
N VAL A 190 -0.19 6.26 -38.77
CA VAL A 190 -0.76 7.34 -37.96
C VAL A 190 -1.38 8.35 -38.92
N ARG A 191 -2.69 8.56 -38.78
CA ARG A 191 -3.45 9.51 -39.60
C ARG A 191 -4.22 10.46 -38.70
N LEU A 192 -4.48 11.66 -39.21
CA LEU A 192 -5.41 12.58 -38.57
C LEU A 192 -6.84 12.09 -38.82
N ASN A 193 -7.66 12.03 -37.77
CA ASN A 193 -9.09 11.79 -37.91
C ASN A 193 -9.82 13.04 -38.45
N ALA A 194 -11.14 12.98 -38.61
CA ALA A 194 -11.95 14.10 -39.11
C ALA A 194 -11.85 15.39 -38.26
N GLY A 195 -11.45 15.26 -36.99
CA GLY A 195 -11.20 16.38 -36.08
C GLY A 195 -9.73 16.82 -36.03
N GLY A 196 -8.86 16.33 -36.90
CA GLY A 196 -7.45 16.72 -36.92
C GLY A 196 -6.59 16.12 -35.81
N ILE A 197 -7.05 15.05 -35.14
CA ILE A 197 -6.31 14.39 -34.05
C ILE A 197 -5.59 13.13 -34.57
N PRO A 198 -4.30 12.93 -34.22
CA PRO A 198 -3.56 11.73 -34.60
C PRO A 198 -4.15 10.47 -33.98
N MET A 199 -4.43 9.48 -34.83
CA MET A 199 -4.93 8.16 -34.48
C MET A 199 -4.06 7.09 -35.16
N VAL A 200 -3.66 6.10 -34.39
CA VAL A 200 -2.98 4.91 -34.89
C VAL A 200 -4.03 3.99 -35.50
N GLN A 201 -3.94 3.79 -36.82
CA GLN A 201 -4.77 2.86 -37.57
C GLN A 201 -3.93 1.64 -37.94
N LEU A 202 -4.23 0.49 -37.34
CA LEU A 202 -3.56 -0.77 -37.63
C LEU A 202 -4.06 -1.35 -38.96
N GLY A 203 -3.24 -2.19 -39.60
CA GLY A 203 -3.66 -2.99 -40.75
C GLY A 203 -4.71 -4.05 -40.42
N ILE A 204 -4.87 -4.38 -39.13
CA ILE A 204 -5.86 -5.32 -38.58
C ILE A 204 -6.72 -4.55 -37.56
N ASP A 205 -8.05 -4.53 -37.75
CA ASP A 205 -8.96 -4.01 -36.73
C ASP A 205 -9.10 -5.03 -35.59
N MET A 206 -8.68 -4.60 -34.39
CA MET A 206 -8.68 -5.42 -33.18
C MET A 206 -10.04 -5.47 -32.47
N ALA A 207 -10.98 -4.60 -32.83
CA ALA A 207 -12.27 -4.51 -32.15
C ALA A 207 -13.06 -5.84 -32.15
N PRO A 208 -13.10 -6.63 -33.24
CA PRO A 208 -13.76 -7.95 -33.25
C PRO A 208 -13.05 -9.01 -32.38
N ILE A 209 -11.79 -8.78 -32.00
CA ILE A 209 -10.99 -9.70 -31.18
C ILE A 209 -11.14 -9.35 -29.70
N ARG A 210 -11.06 -8.06 -29.36
CA ARG A 210 -11.10 -7.55 -27.99
C ARG A 210 -12.49 -7.57 -27.36
N ALA A 211 -13.53 -7.26 -28.15
CA ALA A 211 -14.89 -7.19 -27.63
C ALA A 211 -15.66 -8.49 -27.90
N PRO A 212 -15.99 -9.27 -26.86
CA PRO A 212 -16.63 -10.58 -27.03
C PRO A 212 -18.02 -10.46 -27.66
N SER A 213 -18.76 -9.38 -27.40
CA SER A 213 -20.11 -9.18 -27.92
C SER A 213 -20.18 -8.43 -29.26
N GLN A 214 -19.04 -8.10 -29.88
CA GLN A 214 -19.00 -7.45 -31.19
C GLN A 214 -19.47 -8.41 -32.28
N LEU A 215 -20.38 -7.93 -33.16
CA LEU A 215 -20.86 -8.76 -34.27
C LEU A 215 -19.78 -8.90 -35.34
N HIS A 216 -19.51 -10.14 -35.73
CA HIS A 216 -18.81 -10.46 -36.95
C HIS A 216 -19.84 -10.47 -38.08
N TYR A 217 -19.88 -9.39 -38.87
CA TYR A 217 -20.85 -9.23 -39.96
C TYR A 217 -20.42 -10.03 -41.19
N THR A 218 -20.91 -11.26 -41.29
CA THR A 218 -20.57 -12.20 -42.36
C THR A 218 -21.73 -12.44 -43.33
N ALA A 219 -22.78 -11.62 -43.25
CA ALA A 219 -23.98 -11.75 -44.08
C ALA A 219 -23.76 -11.19 -45.49
N GLU A 220 -24.28 -11.90 -46.49
CA GLU A 220 -24.24 -11.49 -47.90
C GLU A 220 -24.84 -10.08 -48.10
N PRO A 221 -24.11 -9.15 -48.76
CA PRO A 221 -24.57 -7.79 -48.96
C PRO A 221 -25.80 -7.71 -49.88
N LEU A 222 -26.71 -6.79 -49.58
CA LEU A 222 -27.84 -6.45 -50.43
C LEU A 222 -27.41 -5.38 -51.43
N ILE A 223 -27.30 -5.73 -52.70
CA ILE A 223 -26.90 -4.81 -53.77
C ILE A 223 -28.14 -4.56 -54.64
N ASP A 224 -28.68 -3.33 -54.62
CA ASP A 224 -29.83 -2.97 -55.45
C ASP A 224 -29.44 -2.96 -56.95
N GLU A 225 -30.44 -3.15 -57.81
CA GLU A 225 -30.27 -3.23 -59.26
C GLU A 225 -29.59 -1.96 -59.83
N GLY A 226 -28.62 -2.14 -60.75
CA GLY A 226 -27.87 -1.05 -61.37
C GLY A 226 -26.54 -0.69 -60.69
N ILE A 227 -26.20 -1.29 -59.55
CA ILE A 227 -24.91 -1.10 -58.88
C ILE A 227 -23.90 -2.16 -59.35
N LEU A 228 -22.71 -1.72 -59.78
CA LEU A 228 -21.64 -2.61 -60.20
C LEU A 228 -20.86 -3.15 -59.00
N CYS A 229 -20.62 -4.46 -58.98
CA CYS A 229 -19.75 -5.14 -58.02
C CYS A 229 -18.80 -6.11 -58.73
N ASP A 230 -17.51 -6.04 -58.41
CA ASP A 230 -16.46 -6.88 -59.01
C ASP A 230 -16.41 -8.32 -58.45
N ILE A 231 -17.18 -8.62 -57.41
CA ILE A 231 -17.12 -9.89 -56.69
C ILE A 231 -18.44 -10.61 -56.84
N THR A 232 -18.41 -11.84 -57.34
CA THR A 232 -19.59 -12.71 -57.35
C THR A 232 -19.79 -13.41 -56.01
N ASP A 233 -21.01 -13.89 -55.72
CA ASP A 233 -21.32 -14.56 -54.44
C ASP A 233 -20.45 -15.80 -54.20
N ARG A 234 -19.97 -16.46 -55.27
CA ARG A 234 -19.08 -17.63 -55.17
C ARG A 234 -17.63 -17.27 -54.84
N GLU A 235 -17.20 -16.06 -55.16
CA GLU A 235 -15.83 -15.60 -54.95
C GLU A 235 -15.66 -14.88 -53.61
N ARG A 236 -16.78 -14.51 -52.96
CA ARG A 236 -16.77 -13.69 -51.75
C ARG A 236 -16.25 -14.42 -50.52
N LEU A 237 -16.51 -15.72 -50.38
CA LEU A 237 -16.14 -16.51 -49.20
C LEU A 237 -15.54 -17.86 -49.62
N GLY A 238 -14.41 -18.24 -49.02
CA GLY A 238 -13.74 -19.50 -49.32
C GLY A 238 -12.73 -19.95 -48.27
N LEU A 239 -12.39 -21.24 -48.28
CA LEU A 239 -11.35 -21.85 -47.45
C LEU A 239 -10.05 -21.97 -48.24
N VAL A 240 -8.94 -21.57 -47.64
CA VAL A 240 -7.58 -21.76 -48.16
C VAL A 240 -6.85 -22.73 -47.24
N GLU A 241 -6.48 -23.88 -47.79
CA GLU A 241 -5.71 -24.91 -47.09
C GLU A 241 -4.20 -24.60 -47.17
N LYS A 242 -3.51 -24.69 -46.03
CA LYS A 242 -2.07 -24.48 -45.87
C LYS A 242 -1.44 -25.72 -45.19
N SER A 243 -0.16 -25.64 -44.81
CA SER A 243 0.58 -26.74 -44.19
C SER A 243 0.08 -27.11 -42.79
N ALA A 244 -0.52 -26.17 -42.06
CA ALA A 244 -1.13 -26.40 -40.76
C ALA A 244 -2.64 -26.12 -40.80
N GLU A 245 -3.42 -26.81 -39.97
CA GLU A 245 -4.87 -26.58 -39.80
C GLU A 245 -5.18 -25.51 -38.74
N VAL A 246 -4.21 -25.22 -37.87
CA VAL A 246 -4.34 -24.30 -36.73
C VAL A 246 -3.15 -23.35 -36.65
N VAL A 247 -3.36 -22.20 -36.02
CA VAL A 247 -2.31 -21.24 -35.67
C VAL A 247 -1.63 -21.71 -34.39
N GLU A 248 -0.33 -21.97 -34.47
CA GLU A 248 0.50 -22.38 -33.34
C GLU A 248 1.05 -21.17 -32.58
N LEU A 249 0.22 -20.58 -31.70
CA LEU A 249 0.60 -19.35 -30.98
C LEU A 249 1.73 -19.59 -29.95
N PRO A 250 2.71 -18.66 -29.81
CA PRO A 250 3.71 -18.70 -28.75
C PRO A 250 3.08 -18.45 -27.38
N GLU A 251 3.80 -18.71 -26.29
CA GLU A 251 3.36 -18.32 -24.95
C GLU A 251 3.26 -16.78 -24.84
N LEU A 252 2.14 -16.28 -24.30
CA LEU A 252 1.83 -14.85 -24.27
C LEU A 252 1.90 -14.36 -22.82
N ALA A 253 2.69 -13.32 -22.57
CA ALA A 253 2.87 -12.74 -21.24
C ALA A 253 1.58 -12.08 -20.72
N PRO A 254 1.17 -12.27 -19.45
CA PRO A 254 -0.08 -11.70 -18.93
C PRO A 254 -0.15 -10.16 -18.95
N ASP A 255 1.00 -9.49 -18.89
CA ASP A 255 1.14 -8.03 -18.89
C ASP A 255 1.30 -7.42 -20.29
N LEU A 256 1.34 -8.24 -21.35
CA LEU A 256 1.46 -7.80 -22.74
C LEU A 256 0.44 -6.71 -23.14
N PRO A 257 -0.86 -6.79 -22.76
CA PRO A 257 -1.82 -5.73 -23.10
C PRO A 257 -1.43 -4.35 -22.57
N GLU A 258 -0.82 -4.28 -21.39
CA GLU A 258 -0.40 -3.02 -20.78
C GLU A 258 0.84 -2.46 -21.47
N GLN A 259 1.80 -3.32 -21.82
CA GLN A 259 3.01 -2.94 -22.57
C GLN A 259 2.64 -2.36 -23.94
N VAL A 260 1.74 -3.04 -24.67
CA VAL A 260 1.30 -2.62 -26.00
C VAL A 260 0.49 -1.33 -25.96
N ALA A 261 -0.32 -1.12 -24.92
CA ALA A 261 -1.04 0.14 -24.72
C ALA A 261 -0.08 1.34 -24.55
N ARG A 262 1.04 1.15 -23.82
CA ARG A 262 2.11 2.16 -23.69
C ARG A 262 2.78 2.44 -25.03
N LYS A 263 3.19 1.39 -25.74
CA LYS A 263 3.82 1.49 -27.08
C LYS A 263 2.94 2.24 -28.10
N ARG A 264 1.62 1.98 -28.11
CA ARG A 264 0.64 2.71 -28.92
C ARG A 264 0.62 4.20 -28.62
N GLN A 265 0.63 4.56 -27.33
CA GLN A 265 0.63 5.96 -26.91
C GLN A 265 1.93 6.66 -27.30
N GLU A 266 3.08 6.00 -27.12
CA GLU A 266 4.39 6.51 -27.52
C GLU A 266 4.49 6.75 -29.04
N ILE A 267 4.00 5.81 -29.86
CA ILE A 267 3.94 5.95 -31.32
C ILE A 267 3.09 7.17 -31.71
N ARG A 268 1.90 7.32 -31.08
CA ARG A 268 0.99 8.44 -31.33
C ARG A 268 1.64 9.77 -30.95
N GLU A 269 2.24 9.86 -29.77
CA GLU A 269 2.89 11.08 -29.26
C GLU A 269 4.11 11.46 -30.09
N THR A 270 4.97 10.49 -30.43
CA THR A 270 6.17 10.72 -31.27
C THR A 270 5.79 11.24 -32.65
N TRP A 271 4.77 10.62 -33.27
CA TRP A 271 4.25 11.11 -34.55
C TRP A 271 3.67 12.52 -34.41
N ALA A 272 2.91 12.80 -33.34
CA ALA A 272 2.32 14.11 -33.11
C ALA A 272 3.40 15.19 -32.96
N THR A 273 4.43 14.94 -32.16
CA THR A 273 5.55 15.89 -31.96
C THR A 273 6.29 16.17 -33.26
N THR A 274 6.58 15.15 -34.06
CA THR A 274 7.25 15.33 -35.37
C THR A 274 6.40 16.08 -36.39
N HIS A 275 5.07 16.12 -36.22
CA HIS A 275 4.12 16.81 -37.08
C HIS A 275 3.61 18.13 -36.46
N GLY A 276 4.36 18.72 -35.52
CA GLY A 276 4.11 20.05 -35.00
C GLY A 276 3.05 20.14 -33.91
N PHE A 277 2.68 19.04 -33.27
CA PHE A 277 1.89 19.06 -32.05
C PHE A 277 2.80 19.24 -30.82
N THR A 278 2.25 19.87 -29.79
CA THR A 278 2.84 20.10 -28.49
C THR A 278 1.98 19.43 -27.42
N THR A 279 2.61 18.98 -26.36
CA THR A 279 1.92 18.31 -25.26
C THR A 279 1.43 19.37 -24.26
N GLY A 280 0.12 19.42 -24.03
CA GLY A 280 -0.52 20.22 -22.99
C GLY A 280 -1.06 19.35 -21.86
N GLN A 281 -1.31 19.95 -20.70
CA GLN A 281 -2.03 19.30 -19.60
C GLN A 281 -3.43 19.93 -19.46
N ARG A 282 -4.41 19.12 -19.10
CA ARG A 282 -5.77 19.53 -18.77
C ARG A 282 -6.15 19.00 -17.42
N ILE A 283 -6.84 19.83 -16.63
CA ILE A 283 -7.38 19.42 -15.34
C ILE A 283 -8.89 19.57 -15.39
N VAL A 284 -9.59 18.52 -14.97
CA VAL A 284 -11.04 18.54 -14.86
C VAL A 284 -11.45 18.12 -13.47
N GLN A 285 -12.52 18.71 -12.95
CA GLN A 285 -13.06 18.37 -11.64
C GLN A 285 -14.33 17.52 -11.80
N MET A 286 -14.32 16.30 -11.27
CA MET A 286 -15.45 15.37 -11.27
C MET A 286 -15.72 14.92 -9.85
N ASP A 287 -16.96 15.08 -9.35
CA ASP A 287 -17.34 14.65 -7.99
C ASP A 287 -16.33 15.08 -6.91
N GLY A 288 -15.79 16.30 -7.02
CA GLY A 288 -14.78 16.85 -6.10
C GLY A 288 -13.34 16.34 -6.31
N ARG A 289 -13.07 15.51 -7.32
CA ARG A 289 -11.74 14.98 -7.69
C ARG A 289 -11.17 15.77 -8.86
N ARG A 290 -9.91 16.22 -8.77
CA ARG A 290 -9.18 16.83 -9.90
C ARG A 290 -8.44 15.74 -10.69
N CYS A 291 -8.78 15.57 -11.96
CA CYS A 291 -8.16 14.60 -12.83
C CYS A 291 -7.35 15.34 -13.88
N ARG A 292 -6.06 15.03 -13.96
CA ARG A 292 -5.14 15.59 -14.95
C ARG A 292 -5.04 14.61 -16.12
N TYR A 293 -5.13 15.12 -17.34
CA TYR A 293 -4.86 14.33 -18.55
C TYR A 293 -4.03 15.14 -19.54
N THR A 294 -3.21 14.42 -20.28
CA THR A 294 -2.38 14.97 -21.34
C THR A 294 -3.22 15.18 -22.59
N VAL A 295 -3.07 16.35 -23.22
CA VAL A 295 -3.64 16.64 -24.54
C VAL A 295 -2.58 16.97 -25.57
N LEU A 296 -2.85 16.64 -26.83
CA LEU A 296 -2.03 17.04 -27.96
C LEU A 296 -2.60 18.31 -28.58
N LEU A 297 -1.80 19.38 -28.56
CA LEU A 297 -2.16 20.71 -29.06
C LEU A 297 -1.37 21.02 -30.34
N PRO A 298 -2.01 21.27 -31.49
CA PRO A 298 -1.30 21.64 -32.71
C PRO A 298 -0.60 23.01 -32.57
N ALA A 299 0.46 23.24 -33.34
CA ALA A 299 1.14 24.55 -33.40
C ALA A 299 0.22 25.70 -33.85
N ASN A 300 -0.74 25.42 -34.73
CA ASN A 300 -1.78 26.37 -35.13
C ASN A 300 -3.15 25.84 -34.70
N PRO A 301 -3.82 26.50 -33.73
CA PRO A 301 -5.14 26.08 -33.24
C PRO A 301 -6.23 26.01 -34.32
N GLN A 302 -6.06 26.68 -35.47
CA GLN A 302 -7.01 26.61 -36.59
C GLN A 302 -6.89 25.32 -37.44
N ASP A 303 -5.77 24.60 -37.34
CA ASP A 303 -5.51 23.38 -38.12
C ASP A 303 -6.22 22.16 -37.52
N VAL A 304 -6.62 22.24 -36.25
CA VAL A 304 -7.46 21.25 -35.58
C VAL A 304 -8.88 21.79 -35.52
N ARG A 305 -9.79 21.21 -36.32
CA ARG A 305 -11.22 21.33 -36.06
C ARG A 305 -11.50 20.48 -34.83
N LEU A 306 -11.41 21.07 -33.65
CA LEU A 306 -11.63 20.35 -32.40
C LEU A 306 -12.96 19.59 -32.48
N GLY A 307 -12.89 18.28 -32.65
CA GLY A 307 -14.01 17.37 -32.57
C GLY A 307 -14.61 16.80 -33.83
N ARG A 308 -15.14 15.59 -33.63
CA ARG A 308 -16.17 15.00 -34.49
C ARG A 308 -17.51 15.69 -34.23
N GLU A 309 -18.31 15.87 -35.27
CA GLU A 309 -19.62 16.50 -35.18
C GLU A 309 -20.57 15.61 -34.38
N LEU A 310 -21.01 16.10 -33.21
CA LEU A 310 -21.99 15.44 -32.37
C LEU A 310 -23.40 15.68 -32.92
N ILE A 311 -24.07 14.63 -33.39
CA ILE A 311 -25.48 14.70 -33.78
C ILE A 311 -26.38 14.69 -32.53
N ASP A 312 -26.13 13.73 -31.63
CA ASP A 312 -27.01 13.43 -30.50
C ASP A 312 -26.26 12.60 -29.44
N VAL A 313 -26.82 12.49 -28.24
CA VAL A 313 -26.27 11.69 -27.13
C VAL A 313 -27.33 10.78 -26.54
N GLU A 314 -26.88 9.65 -25.97
CA GLU A 314 -27.77 8.72 -25.29
C GLU A 314 -27.22 8.33 -23.91
N VAL A 315 -27.94 8.72 -22.86
CA VAL A 315 -27.59 8.32 -21.49
C VAL A 315 -28.07 6.90 -21.23
N ARG A 316 -27.18 6.03 -20.77
CA ARG A 316 -27.39 4.59 -20.56
C ARG A 316 -26.84 4.15 -19.21
N ALA A 317 -27.10 2.88 -18.87
CA ALA A 317 -26.60 2.23 -17.65
C ALA A 317 -26.87 3.07 -16.38
N GLU A 318 -28.15 3.39 -16.16
CA GLU A 318 -28.61 4.15 -14.98
C GLU A 318 -27.95 5.54 -14.82
N GLY A 319 -27.51 6.15 -15.92
CA GLY A 319 -26.89 7.46 -15.89
C GLY A 319 -25.37 7.44 -15.73
N ASN A 320 -24.70 6.30 -15.95
CA ASN A 320 -23.25 6.17 -15.81
C ASN A 320 -22.49 6.13 -17.14
N VAL A 321 -23.19 6.02 -18.27
CA VAL A 321 -22.58 5.95 -19.61
C VAL A 321 -23.28 6.93 -20.54
N LEU A 322 -22.52 7.78 -21.20
CA LEU A 322 -23.00 8.71 -22.22
C LEU A 322 -22.53 8.20 -23.58
N GLY A 323 -23.43 7.57 -24.33
CA GLY A 323 -23.17 7.17 -25.70
C GLY A 323 -23.20 8.38 -26.63
N LEU A 324 -22.23 8.46 -27.55
CA LEU A 324 -22.09 9.54 -28.52
C LEU A 324 -22.64 9.10 -29.88
N LYS A 325 -23.49 9.91 -30.52
CA LYS A 325 -23.89 9.73 -31.93
C LYS A 325 -23.21 10.81 -32.77
N LEU A 326 -22.26 10.40 -33.60
CA LEU A 326 -21.40 11.29 -34.38
C LEU A 326 -21.79 11.26 -35.87
N ALA A 327 -21.66 12.37 -36.57
CA ALA A 327 -22.12 12.53 -37.97
C ALA A 327 -21.40 11.63 -38.98
N ASP A 328 -20.15 11.30 -38.69
CA ASP A 328 -19.29 10.44 -39.48
C ASP A 328 -19.30 8.97 -39.03
N GLU A 329 -20.19 8.57 -38.10
CA GLU A 329 -20.33 7.18 -37.63
C GLU A 329 -21.49 6.40 -38.21
N LYS A 330 -21.19 5.14 -38.55
CA LYS A 330 -22.17 4.16 -39.03
C LYS A 330 -22.89 3.41 -37.91
N THR A 331 -22.26 3.30 -36.74
CA THR A 331 -22.78 2.58 -35.57
C THR A 331 -22.96 3.57 -34.41
N PRO A 332 -24.18 4.02 -34.13
CA PRO A 332 -24.43 4.97 -33.05
C PRO A 332 -23.97 4.43 -31.70
N ASN A 333 -23.35 5.27 -30.86
CA ASN A 333 -22.81 4.91 -29.54
C ASN A 333 -21.64 3.93 -29.58
N SER A 334 -20.96 3.82 -30.73
CA SER A 334 -19.68 3.11 -30.80
C SER A 334 -18.60 3.84 -30.01
N TRP A 335 -18.78 5.13 -29.73
CA TRP A 335 -18.05 5.85 -28.70
C TRP A 335 -18.94 6.19 -27.52
N TYR A 336 -18.35 6.18 -26.34
CA TYR A 336 -19.02 6.52 -25.11
C TYR A 336 -18.08 7.20 -24.12
N VAL A 337 -18.68 7.88 -23.17
CA VAL A 337 -18.00 8.51 -22.04
C VAL A 337 -18.54 7.86 -20.77
N LEU A 338 -17.65 7.51 -19.84
CA LEU A 338 -18.07 6.96 -18.55
C LEU A 338 -18.16 8.10 -17.54
N LYS A 339 -19.17 8.06 -16.68
CA LYS A 339 -19.33 9.02 -15.58
C LYS A 339 -18.12 9.06 -14.64
N ARG A 340 -17.39 7.96 -14.47
CA ARG A 340 -16.17 7.87 -13.64
C ARG A 340 -14.90 8.45 -14.31
N SER A 341 -14.95 8.72 -15.61
CA SER A 341 -13.85 9.31 -16.40
C SER A 341 -14.44 10.12 -17.56
N PRO A 342 -15.17 11.19 -17.23
CA PRO A 342 -15.97 11.96 -18.15
C PRO A 342 -15.17 12.82 -19.14
N TRP A 343 -13.85 12.85 -18.99
CA TRP A 343 -12.90 13.53 -19.88
C TRP A 343 -12.24 12.60 -20.90
N LEU A 344 -12.62 11.32 -20.95
CA LEU A 344 -12.14 10.36 -21.94
C LEU A 344 -13.31 9.87 -22.79
N ALA A 345 -13.17 10.06 -24.09
CA ALA A 345 -13.95 9.33 -25.07
C ALA A 345 -13.35 7.93 -25.21
N ARG A 346 -14.19 6.91 -25.11
CA ARG A 346 -13.82 5.50 -25.27
C ARG A 346 -14.49 4.91 -26.47
N ARG A 347 -13.74 4.17 -27.27
CA ARG A 347 -14.31 3.37 -28.35
C ARG A 347 -14.71 1.99 -27.85
N MET A 348 -15.97 1.64 -28.05
CA MET A 348 -16.52 0.32 -27.82
C MET A 348 -15.87 -0.66 -28.80
N GLY A 349 -15.24 -1.70 -28.29
CA GLY A 349 -14.48 -2.64 -29.11
C GLY A 349 -13.07 -2.81 -28.59
N ASP A 350 -12.26 -1.77 -28.79
CA ASP A 350 -10.82 -1.80 -28.54
C ASP A 350 -10.35 -0.96 -27.34
N GLU A 351 -11.30 -0.34 -26.63
CA GLU A 351 -11.10 0.52 -25.46
C GLU A 351 -10.11 1.67 -25.73
N MET A 352 -10.02 2.11 -26.99
CA MET A 352 -9.21 3.27 -27.33
C MET A 352 -9.71 4.47 -26.53
N GLU A 353 -8.81 5.06 -25.73
CA GLU A 353 -9.08 6.25 -24.94
C GLU A 353 -8.47 7.47 -25.61
N ILE A 354 -9.29 8.50 -25.80
CA ILE A 354 -8.85 9.81 -26.30
C ILE A 354 -9.45 10.86 -25.36
N PRO A 355 -8.68 11.89 -24.97
CA PRO A 355 -9.24 13.07 -24.32
C PRO A 355 -10.52 13.56 -25.03
N LEU A 356 -11.63 13.66 -24.29
CA LEU A 356 -12.95 14.01 -24.83
C LEU A 356 -12.94 15.39 -25.48
N GLU A 357 -12.15 16.32 -24.93
CA GLU A 357 -11.95 17.66 -25.49
C GLU A 357 -11.30 17.63 -26.88
N GLU A 358 -10.35 16.72 -27.11
CA GLU A 358 -9.77 16.50 -28.46
C GLU A 358 -10.75 15.81 -29.39
N PHE A 359 -11.47 14.81 -28.86
CA PHE A 359 -12.27 13.90 -29.66
C PHE A 359 -13.62 14.51 -30.10
N CYS A 360 -14.29 15.23 -29.21
CA CYS A 360 -15.60 15.85 -29.44
C CYS A 360 -15.89 16.93 -28.37
N PRO A 361 -15.49 18.20 -28.56
CA PRO A 361 -15.76 19.28 -27.61
C PRO A 361 -17.24 19.49 -27.32
N ALA A 362 -18.11 19.30 -28.31
CA ALA A 362 -19.55 19.41 -28.12
C ALA A 362 -20.08 18.38 -27.09
N ALA A 363 -19.44 17.22 -26.99
CA ALA A 363 -19.77 16.22 -25.98
C ALA A 363 -19.30 16.62 -24.58
N VAL A 364 -18.24 17.43 -24.46
CA VAL A 364 -17.80 18.00 -23.17
C VAL A 364 -18.93 18.84 -22.55
N GLU A 365 -19.63 19.65 -23.34
CA GLU A 365 -20.77 20.42 -22.84
C GLU A 365 -21.91 19.52 -22.37
N LYS A 366 -22.18 18.40 -23.06
CA LYS A 366 -23.21 17.44 -22.61
C LYS A 366 -22.85 16.76 -21.30
N VAL A 367 -21.59 16.42 -21.14
CA VAL A 367 -21.06 15.86 -19.90
C VAL A 367 -21.13 16.89 -18.75
N ARG A 368 -20.92 18.19 -19.02
CA ARG A 368 -21.13 19.28 -18.04
C ARG A 368 -22.60 19.47 -17.68
N GLU A 369 -23.51 19.47 -18.66
CA GLU A 369 -24.96 19.53 -18.44
C GLU A 369 -25.45 18.40 -17.53
N LEU A 370 -24.83 17.21 -17.65
CA LEU A 370 -25.11 16.05 -16.80
C LEU A 370 -24.48 16.13 -15.40
N GLY A 371 -23.70 17.18 -15.13
CA GLY A 371 -23.01 17.38 -13.86
C GLY A 371 -21.83 16.43 -13.64
N TRP A 372 -21.30 15.80 -14.69
CA TRP A 372 -20.19 14.84 -14.54
C TRP A 372 -18.84 15.55 -14.44
N VAL A 373 -18.68 16.77 -14.95
CA VAL A 373 -17.45 17.56 -14.80
C VAL A 373 -17.73 19.05 -14.71
N THR A 374 -16.89 19.74 -13.93
CA THR A 374 -16.64 21.17 -14.03
C THR A 374 -15.19 21.37 -14.49
N GLU A 375 -14.99 22.10 -15.59
CA GLU A 375 -13.65 22.31 -16.15
C GLU A 375 -12.83 23.22 -15.22
N ILE A 376 -11.59 22.84 -14.92
CA ILE A 376 -10.61 23.72 -14.28
C ILE A 376 -9.50 23.96 -15.30
N ARG A 377 -9.58 25.06 -16.05
CA ARG A 377 -8.39 25.53 -16.76
C ARG A 377 -7.31 25.83 -15.73
N GLU A 378 -6.13 25.25 -15.91
CA GLU A 378 -4.91 25.72 -15.25
C GLU A 378 -4.63 27.11 -15.83
N VAL A 379 -5.11 28.10 -15.10
CA VAL A 379 -4.49 29.41 -14.99
C VAL A 379 -3.06 29.14 -14.48
N GLY A 380 -2.05 29.58 -15.24
CA GLY A 380 -0.63 29.30 -14.94
C GLY A 380 -0.25 29.74 -13.51
N ASP A 381 0.87 29.22 -13.00
CA ASP A 381 1.38 29.37 -11.61
C ASP A 381 1.72 30.82 -11.16
N GLY A 382 0.98 31.82 -11.64
CA GLY A 382 1.02 33.22 -11.20
C GLY A 382 -0.31 33.97 -11.35
N GLU A 383 -1.36 33.36 -11.88
CA GLU A 383 -2.64 34.03 -12.09
C GLU A 383 -3.73 33.43 -11.16
N VAL A 384 -4.57 34.29 -10.62
CA VAL A 384 -5.68 33.92 -9.72
C VAL A 384 -6.95 33.92 -10.55
N PRO A 385 -7.68 32.80 -10.67
CA PRO A 385 -8.91 32.77 -11.44
C PRO A 385 -9.92 33.74 -10.83
N PRO A 386 -10.62 34.56 -11.65
CA PRO A 386 -11.71 35.38 -11.16
C PRO A 386 -12.82 34.46 -10.64
N VAL A 387 -13.12 34.51 -9.35
CA VAL A 387 -14.26 33.80 -8.77
C VAL A 387 -15.23 34.82 -8.22
N GLU A 388 -16.41 34.98 -8.85
CA GLU A 388 -17.49 35.83 -8.35
C GLU A 388 -18.51 34.97 -7.57
N PHE A 389 -18.72 35.29 -6.29
CA PHE A 389 -19.67 34.64 -5.39
C PHE A 389 -20.53 35.71 -4.69
N ASP A 390 -21.81 35.86 -5.03
CA ASP A 390 -22.71 36.85 -4.42
C ASP A 390 -22.09 38.27 -4.33
N LEU A 391 -21.68 38.67 -3.13
CA LEU A 391 -21.09 39.96 -2.79
C LEU A 391 -19.55 39.91 -2.72
N PHE A 392 -18.92 38.78 -2.99
CA PHE A 392 -17.47 38.59 -2.89
C PHE A 392 -16.88 38.22 -4.26
N CYS A 393 -15.71 38.75 -4.58
CA CYS A 393 -14.95 38.29 -5.73
C CYS A 393 -13.46 38.12 -5.41
N VAL A 394 -12.83 37.12 -6.02
CA VAL A 394 -11.40 36.87 -5.90
C VAL A 394 -10.77 37.09 -7.27
N ASP A 395 -9.68 37.84 -7.36
CA ASP A 395 -8.87 38.02 -8.58
C ASP A 395 -7.37 38.05 -8.22
N GLU A 396 -6.49 38.30 -9.20
CA GLU A 396 -5.03 38.36 -9.02
C GLU A 396 -4.58 39.38 -7.99
N GLN A 397 -5.39 40.41 -7.77
CA GLN A 397 -5.05 41.51 -6.89
C GLN A 397 -5.55 41.25 -5.47
N GLY A 398 -6.60 40.47 -5.26
CA GLY A 398 -7.06 40.13 -3.93
C GLY A 398 -8.45 39.50 -3.81
N VAL A 399 -8.89 39.39 -2.55
CA VAL A 399 -10.29 39.13 -2.22
C VAL A 399 -10.99 40.48 -2.04
N TRP A 400 -12.14 40.63 -2.66
CA TRP A 400 -12.91 41.87 -2.71
C TRP A 400 -14.34 41.62 -2.27
N TYR A 401 -14.96 42.67 -1.74
CA TYR A 401 -16.38 42.73 -1.42
C TYR A 401 -17.08 43.82 -2.24
N GLN A 402 -18.13 43.43 -2.96
CA GLN A 402 -19.05 44.27 -3.71
C GLN A 402 -20.25 44.63 -2.84
N GLY A 403 -20.23 45.83 -2.25
CA GLY A 403 -21.39 46.36 -1.52
C GLY A 403 -22.41 47.03 -2.43
N TYR A 404 -23.63 47.20 -1.92
CA TYR A 404 -24.70 47.99 -2.56
C TYR A 404 -25.24 49.02 -1.57
N ASP A 405 -25.69 50.17 -2.08
CA ASP A 405 -26.39 51.18 -1.29
C ASP A 405 -27.87 50.78 -1.03
N LYS A 406 -28.59 51.59 -0.23
CA LYS A 406 -30.02 51.35 0.07
C LYS A 406 -30.95 51.42 -1.16
N LYS A 407 -30.45 51.90 -2.29
CA LYS A 407 -31.18 52.01 -3.57
C LYS A 407 -30.78 50.91 -4.56
N GLY A 408 -29.89 49.99 -4.17
CA GLY A 408 -29.41 48.89 -5.01
C GLY A 408 -28.26 49.27 -5.95
N ASN A 409 -27.65 50.45 -5.82
CA ASN A 409 -26.50 50.82 -6.65
C ASN A 409 -25.21 50.22 -6.07
N SER A 410 -24.35 49.71 -6.94
CA SER A 410 -23.04 49.17 -6.58
C SER A 410 -22.14 50.24 -5.96
N LEU A 411 -21.61 49.96 -4.78
CA LEU A 411 -20.55 50.75 -4.14
C LEU A 411 -19.17 50.35 -4.70
N PRO A 412 -18.12 51.18 -4.52
CA PRO A 412 -16.75 50.78 -4.83
C PRO A 412 -16.37 49.48 -4.11
N ARG A 413 -15.69 48.57 -4.83
CA ARG A 413 -15.23 47.28 -4.28
C ARG A 413 -14.27 47.53 -3.11
N LEU A 414 -14.51 46.84 -2.00
CA LEU A 414 -13.66 46.88 -0.82
C LEU A 414 -12.68 45.72 -0.84
N LYS A 415 -11.37 46.00 -0.91
CA LYS A 415 -10.33 44.97 -0.80
C LYS A 415 -10.27 44.43 0.63
N LEU A 416 -10.45 43.12 0.80
CA LEU A 416 -10.41 42.43 2.08
C LEU A 416 -9.02 41.86 2.40
N ALA A 417 -8.38 41.22 1.42
CA ALA A 417 -7.04 40.63 1.57
C ALA A 417 -6.29 40.50 0.23
N THR A 418 -5.03 40.04 0.24
CA THR A 418 -4.40 39.39 -0.92
C THR A 418 -5.18 38.14 -1.32
N PRO A 419 -4.93 37.54 -2.50
CA PRO A 419 -5.75 36.44 -3.00
C PRO A 419 -5.84 35.26 -2.02
N ILE A 420 -7.05 34.81 -1.75
CA ILE A 420 -7.36 33.63 -0.92
C ILE A 420 -8.44 32.83 -1.64
N ILE A 421 -8.21 31.54 -1.81
CA ILE A 421 -9.18 30.59 -2.34
C ILE A 421 -9.48 29.55 -1.26
N VAL A 422 -10.75 29.41 -0.87
CA VAL A 422 -11.17 28.28 -0.04
C VAL A 422 -11.23 27.03 -0.92
N GLN A 423 -10.48 25.98 -0.58
CA GLN A 423 -10.35 24.76 -1.38
C GLN A 423 -11.29 23.64 -0.95
N ALA A 424 -11.50 23.49 0.36
CA ALA A 424 -12.28 22.41 0.95
C ALA A 424 -12.68 22.73 2.39
N LYS A 425 -13.72 22.07 2.88
CA LYS A 425 -13.96 21.89 4.31
C LYS A 425 -13.18 20.67 4.77
N VAL A 426 -12.62 20.72 5.97
CA VAL A 426 -11.85 19.63 6.56
C VAL A 426 -12.45 19.31 7.91
N ARG A 427 -12.63 18.02 8.23
CA ARG A 427 -13.18 17.55 9.52
C ARG A 427 -12.34 16.40 10.04
N ASP A 428 -12.33 16.17 11.34
CA ASP A 428 -11.74 14.94 11.88
C ASP A 428 -12.56 13.70 11.51
N ALA A 429 -12.03 12.50 11.77
CA ALA A 429 -12.70 11.24 11.49
C ALA A 429 -14.07 11.08 12.20
N TYR A 430 -14.30 11.82 13.28
CA TYR A 430 -15.55 11.80 14.05
C TYR A 430 -16.58 12.81 13.56
N SER A 431 -16.30 13.51 12.45
CA SER A 431 -17.12 14.63 11.95
C SER A 431 -17.19 15.82 12.91
N SER A 432 -16.26 15.90 13.85
CA SER A 432 -16.06 17.04 14.73
C SER A 432 -14.89 17.91 14.22
N GLN A 433 -14.69 19.06 14.87
CA GLN A 433 -13.55 19.96 14.61
C GLN A 433 -13.40 20.41 13.15
N TRP A 434 -14.47 20.99 12.61
CA TRP A 434 -14.49 21.54 11.25
C TRP A 434 -13.45 22.65 11.07
N SER A 435 -12.84 22.67 9.89
CA SER A 435 -11.83 23.63 9.44
C SER A 435 -12.05 23.96 7.96
N TYR A 436 -11.42 25.03 7.50
CA TYR A 436 -11.40 25.46 6.10
C TYR A 436 -9.97 25.33 5.58
N LEU A 437 -9.79 24.63 4.47
CA LEU A 437 -8.51 24.56 3.78
C LEU A 437 -8.43 25.71 2.78
N LEU A 438 -7.45 26.58 2.95
CA LEU A 438 -7.24 27.77 2.13
C LEU A 438 -5.99 27.60 1.27
N LYS A 439 -6.05 28.09 0.04
CA LYS A 439 -4.89 28.41 -0.79
C LYS A 439 -4.69 29.91 -0.70
N VAL A 440 -3.54 30.34 -0.20
CA VAL A 440 -3.25 31.76 0.11
C VAL A 440 -2.02 32.22 -0.64
N TRP A 441 -2.07 33.46 -1.14
CA TRP A 441 -0.95 34.11 -1.80
C TRP A 441 -0.42 35.25 -0.93
N ASN A 442 0.90 35.29 -0.78
CA ASN A 442 1.61 36.40 -0.17
C ASN A 442 1.99 37.45 -1.23
N ASN A 443 2.58 38.57 -0.80
CA ASN A 443 3.00 39.64 -1.72
C ASN A 443 4.11 39.23 -2.68
N ASP A 444 4.85 38.16 -2.40
CA ASP A 444 5.89 37.61 -3.27
C ASP A 444 5.31 36.68 -4.34
N ALA A 445 3.98 36.64 -4.49
CA ALA A 445 3.22 35.73 -5.35
C ALA A 445 3.46 34.24 -5.06
N THR A 446 4.09 33.91 -3.92
CA THR A 446 4.23 32.51 -3.49
C THR A 446 2.92 32.03 -2.90
N CYS A 447 2.55 30.83 -3.31
CA CYS A 447 1.30 30.22 -2.91
C CYS A 447 1.53 29.15 -1.85
N GLN A 448 0.72 29.14 -0.80
CA GLN A 448 0.75 28.12 0.25
C GLN A 448 -0.64 27.62 0.59
N THR A 449 -0.71 26.38 1.09
CA THR A 449 -1.91 25.83 1.69
C THR A 449 -1.91 26.11 3.20
N LEU A 450 -3.08 26.50 3.73
CA LEU A 450 -3.27 26.85 5.13
C LEU A 450 -4.64 26.35 5.60
N ARG A 451 -4.69 25.51 6.63
CA ARG A 451 -5.94 25.14 7.27
C ARG A 451 -6.27 26.13 8.39
N ILE A 452 -7.52 26.58 8.43
CA ILE A 452 -8.06 27.44 9.47
C ILE A 452 -9.19 26.70 10.20
N PRO A 453 -9.06 26.39 11.50
CA PRO A 453 -10.16 25.86 12.29
C PRO A 453 -11.39 26.78 12.22
N ALA A 454 -12.58 26.22 12.04
CA ALA A 454 -13.81 27.00 11.91
C ALA A 454 -14.09 27.85 13.17
N VAL A 455 -13.71 27.35 14.34
CA VAL A 455 -13.80 28.09 15.61
C VAL A 455 -12.92 29.33 15.61
N ASP A 456 -11.76 29.31 14.94
CA ASP A 456 -10.84 30.44 14.93
C ASP A 456 -11.38 31.63 14.14
N LEU A 457 -12.33 31.41 13.21
CA LEU A 457 -13.02 32.47 12.46
C LEU A 457 -13.89 33.38 13.34
N THR A 458 -14.14 32.97 14.60
CA THR A 458 -14.82 33.79 15.61
C THR A 458 -13.87 34.72 16.38
N SER A 459 -12.56 34.64 16.12
CA SER A 459 -11.50 35.34 16.86
C SER A 459 -10.44 35.97 15.94
N GLU A 460 -9.41 36.62 16.50
CA GLU A 460 -8.26 37.12 15.70
C GLU A 460 -7.24 36.03 15.33
N ASN A 461 -7.41 34.78 15.78
CA ASN A 461 -6.47 33.69 15.51
C ASN A 461 -6.33 33.38 14.02
N TYR A 462 -7.44 33.36 13.26
CA TYR A 462 -7.36 33.08 11.83
C TYR A 462 -6.59 34.17 11.06
N ARG A 463 -6.74 35.44 11.47
CA ARG A 463 -5.99 36.55 10.87
C ARG A 463 -4.51 36.46 11.20
N ARG A 464 -4.15 36.08 12.43
CA ARG A 464 -2.76 35.82 12.80
C ARG A 464 -2.16 34.74 11.89
N ALA A 465 -2.86 33.62 11.71
CA ALA A 465 -2.42 32.54 10.82
C ALA A 465 -2.24 32.99 9.37
N LEU A 466 -3.14 33.84 8.85
CA LEU A 466 -3.01 34.44 7.51
C LEU A 466 -1.78 35.37 7.42
N LEU A 467 -1.58 36.24 8.42
CA LEU A 467 -0.46 37.18 8.47
C LEU A 467 0.89 36.45 8.59
N ASP A 468 0.96 35.38 9.37
CA ASP A 468 2.16 34.53 9.52
C ASP A 468 2.59 33.89 8.19
N ARG A 469 1.65 33.71 7.25
CA ARG A 469 1.91 33.25 5.88
C ARG A 469 2.10 34.39 4.87
N GLY A 470 2.18 35.64 5.34
CA GLY A 470 2.44 36.82 4.50
C GLY A 470 1.21 37.36 3.75
N VAL A 471 -0.01 36.96 4.14
CA VAL A 471 -1.25 37.47 3.54
C VAL A 471 -1.55 38.87 4.07
N CYS A 472 -1.65 39.87 3.19
CA CYS A 472 -2.02 41.22 3.61
C CYS A 472 -3.54 41.33 3.77
N CYS A 473 -4.01 41.51 5.01
CA CYS A 473 -5.43 41.64 5.31
C CYS A 473 -5.80 43.10 5.68
N ASN A 474 -6.89 43.62 5.12
CA ASN A 474 -7.45 44.92 5.49
C ASN A 474 -7.80 44.95 7.00
N THR A 475 -7.50 46.07 7.66
CA THR A 475 -7.55 46.20 9.13
C THR A 475 -8.87 46.77 9.66
N SER A 476 -9.74 47.30 8.80
CA SER A 476 -11.04 47.85 9.23
C SER A 476 -11.96 46.77 9.81
N ALA A 477 -12.73 47.09 10.85
CA ALA A 477 -13.60 46.13 11.54
C ALA A 477 -14.59 45.43 10.59
N LYS A 478 -15.20 46.20 9.68
CA LYS A 478 -16.07 45.68 8.62
C LYS A 478 -15.35 44.69 7.71
N SER A 479 -14.10 44.96 7.32
CA SER A 479 -13.35 44.03 6.45
C SER A 479 -12.99 42.73 7.16
N ARG A 480 -12.75 42.77 8.48
CA ARG A 480 -12.49 41.55 9.28
C ARG A 480 -13.72 40.66 9.33
N GLU A 481 -14.88 41.25 9.57
CA GLU A 481 -16.15 40.52 9.58
C GLU A 481 -16.44 39.93 8.19
N LEU A 482 -16.30 40.74 7.14
CA LEU A 482 -16.52 40.30 5.76
C LEU A 482 -15.54 39.23 5.30
N LEU A 483 -14.28 39.27 5.74
CA LEU A 483 -13.29 38.22 5.41
C LEU A 483 -13.63 36.89 6.08
N ALA A 484 -14.08 36.92 7.34
CA ALA A 484 -14.57 35.72 8.02
C ALA A 484 -15.87 35.19 7.39
N GLN A 485 -16.77 36.08 6.94
CA GLN A 485 -17.94 35.70 6.16
C GLN A 485 -17.53 35.05 4.84
N PHE A 486 -16.66 35.67 4.05
CA PHE A 486 -16.14 35.12 2.79
C PHE A 486 -15.64 33.67 2.93
N ILE A 487 -14.84 33.38 3.97
CA ILE A 487 -14.33 32.02 4.21
C ILE A 487 -15.48 31.04 4.52
N GLN A 488 -16.49 31.47 5.29
CA GLN A 488 -17.65 30.64 5.66
C GLN A 488 -18.67 30.47 4.53
N SER A 489 -18.78 31.46 3.65
CA SER A 489 -19.71 31.53 2.53
C SER A 489 -19.36 30.54 1.40
N PHE A 490 -18.24 29.82 1.51
CA PHE A 490 -17.81 28.84 0.51
C PHE A 490 -18.92 27.80 0.23
N PRO A 491 -19.53 27.81 -0.98
CA PRO A 491 -20.76 27.07 -1.26
C PRO A 491 -20.52 25.62 -1.73
N GLU A 492 -19.28 25.19 -2.03
CA GLU A 492 -19.01 23.91 -2.69
C GLU A 492 -18.58 22.77 -1.75
N SER A 493 -19.15 21.60 -1.99
CA SER A 493 -19.31 20.43 -1.11
C SER A 493 -18.08 19.55 -0.87
N ARG A 494 -16.87 20.02 -1.20
CA ARG A 494 -15.65 19.21 -1.01
C ARG A 494 -15.27 19.15 0.47
N THR A 495 -15.57 18.02 1.10
CA THR A 495 -15.18 17.73 2.49
C THR A 495 -14.06 16.70 2.51
N LEU A 496 -12.97 17.01 3.21
CA LEU A 496 -11.84 16.10 3.43
C LEU A 496 -11.80 15.64 4.88
N THR A 497 -11.34 14.42 5.12
CA THR A 497 -11.03 13.91 6.45
C THR A 497 -9.60 14.29 6.83
N LEU A 498 -9.42 14.94 7.98
CA LEU A 498 -8.13 15.31 8.54
C LEU A 498 -7.42 14.06 9.05
N VAL A 499 -6.18 13.88 8.61
CA VAL A 499 -5.29 12.80 9.04
C VAL A 499 -4.22 13.41 9.94
N GLU A 500 -4.30 13.11 11.24
CA GLU A 500 -3.40 13.67 12.25
C GLU A 500 -2.22 12.74 12.60
N SER A 501 -2.25 11.50 12.11
CA SER A 501 -1.25 10.45 12.37
C SER A 501 -1.00 9.62 11.11
N THR A 502 0.14 8.93 11.04
CA THR A 502 0.39 7.94 9.99
C THR A 502 -0.38 6.65 10.25
N GLY A 503 -0.31 5.70 9.31
CA GLY A 503 -0.88 4.38 9.45
C GLY A 503 -2.31 4.26 8.95
N TRP A 504 -3.03 3.25 9.40
CA TRP A 504 -4.40 2.99 8.93
C TRP A 504 -5.38 4.06 9.48
N ILE A 505 -6.16 4.67 8.58
CA ILE A 505 -7.02 5.83 8.94
C ILE A 505 -8.44 5.40 9.36
N GLU A 506 -8.92 4.25 8.89
CA GLU A 506 -10.30 3.79 9.08
C GLU A 506 -10.37 2.34 9.55
N GLU A 507 -11.51 1.93 10.11
CA GLU A 507 -11.70 0.58 10.67
C GLU A 507 -11.73 -0.52 9.59
N ASP A 508 -12.07 -0.16 8.35
CA ASP A 508 -12.08 -1.07 7.21
C ASP A 508 -10.68 -1.36 6.65
N LEU A 509 -9.66 -0.61 7.09
CA LEU A 509 -8.25 -0.78 6.74
C LEU A 509 -8.02 -0.75 5.22
N VAL A 510 -8.71 0.15 4.52
CA VAL A 510 -8.53 0.36 3.07
C VAL A 510 -7.65 1.57 2.74
N THR A 511 -7.37 2.43 3.73
CA THR A 511 -6.59 3.65 3.55
C THR A 511 -5.44 3.74 4.55
N PHE A 512 -4.23 3.95 4.05
CA PHE A 512 -2.99 4.05 4.81
C PHE A 512 -2.31 5.42 4.60
N ALA A 513 -1.99 6.12 5.68
CA ALA A 513 -1.31 7.41 5.64
C ALA A 513 0.19 7.30 5.90
N LEU A 514 0.95 8.01 5.08
CA LEU A 514 2.33 8.43 5.32
C LEU A 514 2.36 9.96 5.48
N PRO A 515 3.42 10.57 6.04
CA PRO A 515 3.48 12.03 6.21
C PRO A 515 3.58 12.83 4.92
N ASP A 516 3.81 12.17 3.79
CA ASP A 516 3.89 12.76 2.46
C ASP A 516 2.70 12.40 1.56
N ILE A 517 2.02 11.27 1.82
CA ILE A 517 0.95 10.77 0.96
C ILE A 517 -0.05 9.91 1.74
N VAL A 518 -1.32 9.95 1.33
CA VAL A 518 -2.32 8.97 1.76
C VAL A 518 -2.52 7.97 0.63
N LEU A 519 -2.43 6.68 0.90
CA LEU A 519 -2.58 5.58 -0.04
C LEU A 519 -3.92 4.87 0.23
N GLU A 520 -4.63 4.46 -0.82
CA GLU A 520 -5.92 3.76 -0.71
C GLU A 520 -5.88 2.51 -1.59
N ILE A 521 -6.50 1.42 -1.14
CA ILE A 521 -6.52 0.15 -1.86
C ILE A 521 -7.13 0.35 -3.25
N GLY A 522 -6.41 -0.09 -4.29
CA GLY A 522 -6.85 0.04 -5.69
C GLY A 522 -6.81 1.47 -6.26
N ALA A 523 -6.21 2.44 -5.55
CA ALA A 523 -6.06 3.81 -6.04
C ALA A 523 -4.66 4.06 -6.63
N GLU A 524 -4.60 4.47 -7.90
CA GLU A 524 -3.32 4.75 -8.60
C GLU A 524 -2.61 6.04 -8.15
N GLN A 525 -3.32 7.00 -7.52
CA GLN A 525 -2.78 8.34 -7.19
C GLN A 525 -3.12 8.83 -5.76
N GLY A 526 -3.09 7.93 -4.79
CA GLY A 526 -3.37 8.25 -3.38
C GLY A 526 -4.83 8.64 -3.08
N ALA A 527 -5.17 8.66 -1.80
CA ALA A 527 -6.52 8.83 -1.31
C ALA A 527 -6.93 10.32 -1.32
N ARG A 528 -7.84 10.70 -2.24
CA ARG A 528 -8.21 12.12 -2.47
C ARG A 528 -9.24 12.68 -1.48
N GLY A 529 -9.76 11.84 -0.59
CA GLY A 529 -10.71 12.19 0.48
C GLY A 529 -10.06 12.69 1.77
N TYR A 530 -8.73 12.77 1.84
CA TYR A 530 -8.00 13.05 3.07
C TYR A 530 -7.10 14.28 2.94
N HIS A 531 -6.83 14.91 4.08
CA HIS A 531 -5.86 16.00 4.19
C HIS A 531 -4.92 15.71 5.36
N LEU A 532 -3.61 15.67 5.08
CA LEU A 532 -2.58 15.50 6.10
C LEU A 532 -2.50 16.76 6.96
N SER A 533 -2.46 16.59 8.28
CA SER A 533 -2.30 17.69 9.22
C SER A 533 -0.90 18.29 9.12
N GLU A 534 -0.80 19.60 9.36
CA GLU A 534 0.48 20.32 9.43
C GLU A 534 1.44 19.76 10.48
N LYS A 535 0.94 19.00 11.47
CA LYS A 535 1.76 18.27 12.44
C LYS A 535 2.66 17.23 11.80
N LEU A 536 2.28 16.72 10.62
CA LEU A 536 3.04 15.71 9.88
C LEU A 536 4.10 16.34 8.95
N ASP A 537 3.97 17.62 8.60
CA ASP A 537 4.87 18.34 7.69
C ASP A 537 6.33 18.30 8.16
N GLU A 538 6.56 18.36 9.48
CA GLU A 538 7.90 18.27 10.08
C GLU A 538 8.59 16.93 9.80
N TYR A 539 7.80 15.87 9.60
CA TYR A 539 8.28 14.51 9.38
C TYR A 539 8.35 14.13 7.90
N THR A 540 7.69 14.86 7.00
CA THR A 540 7.64 14.59 5.55
C THR A 540 9.03 14.37 4.94
N ARG A 541 10.01 15.22 5.30
CA ARG A 541 11.39 15.07 4.78
C ARG A 541 12.04 13.76 5.19
N ALA A 542 11.75 13.27 6.40
CA ALA A 542 12.31 12.01 6.88
C ALA A 542 11.76 10.81 6.10
N TYR A 543 10.58 10.89 5.48
CA TYR A 543 9.97 9.85 4.65
C TYR A 543 10.32 9.94 3.16
N GLY A 544 11.28 10.79 2.79
CA GLY A 544 11.70 10.95 1.39
C GLY A 544 12.22 9.64 0.77
N GLN A 545 12.31 9.62 -0.56
CA GLN A 545 12.88 8.51 -1.33
C GLN A 545 14.15 8.99 -2.05
N SER A 546 15.16 8.12 -2.12
CA SER A 546 16.37 8.35 -2.89
C SER A 546 16.86 7.03 -3.49
N GLY A 547 17.21 7.06 -4.78
CA GLY A 547 17.54 5.88 -5.58
C GLY A 547 16.35 5.01 -5.96
N THR A 548 16.62 3.88 -6.60
CA THR A 548 15.63 2.86 -6.97
C THR A 548 15.55 1.74 -5.93
N LEU A 549 14.57 0.84 -6.07
CA LEU A 549 14.49 -0.35 -5.23
C LEU A 549 15.68 -1.29 -5.51
N GLU A 550 16.07 -1.43 -6.77
CA GLU A 550 17.18 -2.27 -7.23
C GLU A 550 18.51 -1.78 -6.64
N GLU A 551 18.77 -0.48 -6.68
CA GLU A 551 19.97 0.12 -6.09
C GLU A 551 20.00 -0.09 -4.57
N TRP A 552 18.87 0.06 -3.88
CA TRP A 552 18.78 -0.24 -2.45
C TRP A 552 19.03 -1.73 -2.16
N ARG A 553 18.48 -2.63 -2.98
CA ARG A 553 18.68 -4.08 -2.85
C ARG A 553 20.15 -4.44 -3.01
N GLU A 554 20.82 -3.88 -4.00
CA GLU A 554 22.23 -4.14 -4.29
C GLU A 554 23.16 -3.57 -3.21
N HIS A 555 22.95 -2.33 -2.80
CA HIS A 555 23.92 -1.60 -1.97
C HIS A 555 23.62 -1.60 -0.46
N VAL A 556 22.39 -1.95 -0.05
CA VAL A 556 22.00 -1.97 1.37
C VAL A 556 21.60 -3.37 1.80
N ALA A 557 20.64 -3.99 1.10
CA ALA A 557 20.07 -5.25 1.56
C ALA A 557 20.99 -6.46 1.29
N ALA A 558 21.56 -6.59 0.08
CA ALA A 558 22.42 -7.73 -0.27
C ALA A 558 23.66 -7.86 0.64
N PRO A 559 24.38 -6.78 1.02
CA PRO A 559 25.49 -6.85 1.97
C PRO A 559 25.08 -7.31 3.39
N CYS A 560 23.79 -7.28 3.73
CA CYS A 560 23.28 -7.78 5.02
C CYS A 560 23.11 -9.30 5.06
N ARG A 561 23.23 -10.02 3.93
CA ARG A 561 23.04 -11.48 3.87
C ARG A 561 23.95 -12.21 4.88
N GLY A 562 23.42 -13.23 5.57
CA GLY A 562 24.20 -14.00 6.54
C GLY A 562 24.54 -13.26 7.85
N ASN A 563 24.17 -11.98 8.00
CA ASN A 563 24.32 -11.20 9.23
C ASN A 563 22.98 -11.12 9.97
N MET A 564 22.77 -11.99 10.96
CA MET A 564 21.45 -12.23 11.57
C MET A 564 20.84 -10.98 12.21
N LEU A 565 21.63 -10.15 12.89
CA LEU A 565 21.14 -8.90 13.50
C LEU A 565 20.68 -7.87 12.45
N LEU A 566 21.40 -7.76 11.33
CA LEU A 566 21.03 -6.87 10.23
C LEU A 566 19.77 -7.37 9.50
N VAL A 567 19.68 -8.67 9.22
CA VAL A 567 18.49 -9.31 8.63
C VAL A 567 17.28 -9.15 9.56
N LEU A 568 17.46 -9.33 10.87
CA LEU A 568 16.40 -9.14 11.86
C LEU A 568 15.88 -7.70 11.85
N ALA A 569 16.78 -6.72 11.83
CA ALA A 569 16.43 -5.31 11.82
C ALA A 569 15.70 -4.89 10.54
N LEU A 570 16.15 -5.37 9.37
CA LEU A 570 15.47 -5.15 8.09
C LEU A 570 14.08 -5.82 8.08
N SER A 571 13.97 -7.06 8.57
CA SER A 571 12.69 -7.79 8.65
C SER A 571 11.69 -7.07 9.56
N ALA A 572 12.17 -6.52 10.69
CA ALA A 572 11.36 -5.76 11.63
C ALA A 572 10.76 -4.49 11.00
N ALA A 573 11.44 -3.89 10.01
CA ALA A 573 10.97 -2.70 9.33
C ALA A 573 9.69 -2.91 8.50
N PHE A 574 9.39 -4.15 8.06
CA PHE A 574 8.21 -4.46 7.24
C PHE A 574 6.99 -4.95 8.04
N LEU A 575 7.16 -5.26 9.32
CA LEU A 575 6.07 -5.70 10.20
C LEU A 575 5.02 -4.62 10.54
N PRO A 576 5.35 -3.32 10.74
CA PRO A 576 4.39 -2.31 11.18
C PRO A 576 3.04 -2.27 10.44
N PRO A 577 2.98 -2.20 9.09
CA PRO A 577 1.69 -2.10 8.38
C PRO A 577 0.83 -3.37 8.51
N LEU A 578 1.38 -4.48 8.99
CA LEU A 578 0.69 -5.75 9.17
C LEU A 578 0.13 -5.93 10.58
N LEU A 579 0.55 -5.14 11.58
CA LEU A 579 0.15 -5.31 12.97
C LEU A 579 -1.37 -5.20 13.15
N GLN A 580 -1.95 -4.08 12.74
CA GLN A 580 -3.39 -3.83 12.90
C GLN A 580 -4.25 -4.79 12.06
N PRO A 581 -3.99 -5.03 10.75
CA PRO A 581 -4.71 -6.06 9.97
C PRO A 581 -4.64 -7.47 10.56
N ALA A 582 -3.52 -7.82 11.19
CA ALA A 582 -3.34 -9.11 11.83
C ALA A 582 -3.85 -9.18 13.27
N GLY A 583 -4.27 -8.05 13.87
CA GLY A 583 -4.72 -7.95 15.26
C GLY A 583 -3.61 -8.20 16.28
N ARG A 584 -2.40 -7.67 16.03
CA ARG A 584 -1.21 -7.89 16.85
C ARG A 584 -0.83 -6.67 17.69
N GLU A 585 -0.17 -6.95 18.81
CA GLU A 585 0.40 -5.93 19.71
C GLU A 585 1.74 -5.38 19.17
N ASN A 586 2.17 -4.26 19.75
CA ASN A 586 3.44 -3.62 19.43
C ASN A 586 4.64 -4.51 19.75
N VAL A 587 5.73 -4.29 19.03
CA VAL A 587 6.98 -5.04 19.18
C VAL A 587 8.14 -4.08 19.41
N GLY A 588 8.84 -4.23 20.53
CA GLY A 588 10.04 -3.48 20.85
C GLY A 588 11.28 -4.38 20.86
N VAL A 589 12.32 -4.03 20.11
CA VAL A 589 13.62 -4.71 20.15
C VAL A 589 14.69 -3.69 20.51
N HIS A 590 15.52 -4.02 21.49
CA HIS A 590 16.64 -3.21 21.94
C HIS A 590 17.94 -3.94 21.65
N PHE A 591 18.83 -3.29 20.92
CA PHE A 591 20.18 -3.77 20.68
C PHE A 591 21.11 -3.18 21.74
N ARG A 592 21.63 -4.02 22.62
CA ARG A 592 22.48 -3.61 23.74
C ARG A 592 23.93 -4.01 23.52
N GLY A 593 24.86 -3.17 23.91
CA GLY A 593 26.26 -3.58 24.04
C GLY A 593 27.23 -2.41 23.98
N PRO A 594 28.53 -2.66 24.12
CA PRO A 594 29.54 -1.61 24.20
C PRO A 594 29.50 -0.61 23.04
N SER A 595 29.98 0.61 23.27
CA SER A 595 30.20 1.59 22.19
C SER A 595 30.96 0.99 21.01
N SER A 596 30.72 1.52 19.81
CA SER A 596 31.39 1.13 18.56
C SER A 596 31.11 -0.29 18.02
N THR A 597 30.05 -0.96 18.48
CA THR A 597 29.62 -2.28 17.94
C THR A 597 28.75 -2.20 16.68
N GLY A 598 28.43 -0.99 16.19
CA GLY A 598 27.63 -0.77 14.98
C GLY A 598 26.12 -0.55 15.20
N LYS A 599 25.63 -0.56 16.45
CA LYS A 599 24.19 -0.42 16.81
C LYS A 599 23.47 0.73 16.11
N SER A 600 24.00 1.95 16.19
CA SER A 600 23.38 3.13 15.55
C SER A 600 23.35 3.00 14.03
N LYS A 601 24.30 2.27 13.42
CA LYS A 601 24.33 2.00 11.98
C LYS A 601 23.30 0.94 11.59
N LEU A 602 23.13 -0.08 12.42
CA LEU A 602 22.03 -1.06 12.27
C LEU A 602 20.66 -0.37 12.28
N LEU A 603 20.44 0.59 13.20
CA LEU A 603 19.19 1.37 13.19
C LEU A 603 19.02 2.14 11.87
N ARG A 604 20.09 2.74 11.35
CA ARG A 604 20.04 3.46 10.07
C ARG A 604 19.74 2.56 8.87
N VAL A 605 20.31 1.36 8.84
CA VAL A 605 20.01 0.35 7.82
C VAL A 605 18.51 0.00 7.87
N ALA A 606 17.95 -0.25 9.05
CA ALA A 606 16.51 -0.50 9.18
C ALA A 606 15.65 0.72 8.79
N SER A 607 16.05 1.93 9.21
CA SER A 607 15.34 3.17 8.85
C SER A 607 15.33 3.44 7.34
N SER A 608 16.37 3.00 6.61
CA SER A 608 16.45 3.19 5.16
C SER A 608 15.28 2.55 4.39
N VAL A 609 14.58 1.56 4.97
CA VAL A 609 13.35 1.00 4.41
C VAL A 609 12.26 2.07 4.29
N TRP A 610 12.20 3.01 5.23
CA TRP A 610 11.11 3.98 5.36
C TRP A 610 11.46 5.40 4.90
N GLY A 611 12.74 5.81 4.97
CA GLY A 611 13.20 7.10 4.47
C GLY A 611 14.62 7.47 4.92
N ASP A 612 15.00 8.74 4.85
CA ASP A 612 16.38 9.20 5.10
C ASP A 612 16.82 8.89 6.53
N PRO A 613 17.76 7.95 6.75
CA PRO A 613 18.18 7.56 8.10
C PRO A 613 18.75 8.70 8.94
N SER A 614 19.27 9.76 8.31
CA SER A 614 19.84 10.92 8.99
C SER A 614 18.77 11.79 9.65
N LEU A 615 17.56 11.77 9.12
CA LEU A 615 16.39 12.50 9.64
C LEU A 615 15.40 11.57 10.36
N TYR A 616 15.42 10.29 10.02
CA TYR A 616 14.44 9.31 10.50
C TYR A 616 14.79 8.80 11.90
N VAL A 617 16.07 8.50 12.17
CA VAL A 617 16.53 8.02 13.47
C VAL A 617 16.41 9.13 14.51
N SER A 618 15.67 8.86 15.59
CA SER A 618 15.44 9.81 16.68
C SER A 618 16.25 9.43 17.91
N SER A 619 16.56 10.39 18.77
CA SER A 619 17.25 10.13 20.03
C SER A 619 16.26 9.86 21.16
N TRP A 620 16.63 9.00 22.10
CA TRP A 620 15.93 8.88 23.39
C TRP A 620 15.99 10.16 24.23
N ARG A 621 16.89 11.11 23.93
CA ARG A 621 16.95 12.41 24.61
C ARG A 621 15.80 13.32 24.16
N THR A 622 14.60 13.04 24.65
CA THR A 622 13.36 13.77 24.34
C THR A 622 12.42 13.80 25.54
N THR A 623 11.35 14.60 25.45
CA THR A 623 10.29 14.63 26.48
C THR A 623 9.20 13.61 26.19
N ASP A 624 8.47 13.13 27.20
CA ASP A 624 7.33 12.22 27.02
C ASP A 624 6.31 12.71 25.98
N ASN A 625 6.01 14.02 25.97
CA ASN A 625 5.07 14.62 25.02
C ASN A 625 5.58 14.58 23.58
N ALA A 626 6.87 14.86 23.41
CA ALA A 626 7.51 14.82 22.10
C ALA A 626 7.62 13.36 21.61
N LEU A 627 7.91 12.41 22.51
CA LEU A 627 7.92 10.99 22.17
C LEU A 627 6.52 10.45 21.82
N GLU A 628 5.47 10.86 22.54
CA GLU A 628 4.08 10.53 22.19
C GLU A 628 3.70 11.09 20.80
N THR A 629 4.12 12.31 20.49
CA THR A 629 3.88 12.94 19.17
C THR A 629 4.64 12.19 18.08
N LEU A 630 5.90 11.84 18.32
CA LEU A 630 6.71 11.04 17.40
C LEU A 630 6.09 9.65 17.18
N ALA A 631 5.63 8.98 18.24
CA ALA A 631 4.94 7.70 18.14
C ALA A 631 3.66 7.79 17.29
N SER A 632 2.88 8.87 17.43
CA SER A 632 1.72 9.14 16.58
C SER A 632 2.10 9.40 15.11
N ALA A 633 3.22 10.08 14.87
CA ALA A 633 3.76 10.31 13.52
C ALA A 633 4.45 9.08 12.91
N ARG A 634 4.63 8.01 13.69
CA ARG A 634 5.16 6.71 13.27
C ARG A 634 4.15 5.57 13.46
N ASN A 635 2.87 5.87 13.64
CA ASN A 635 1.84 4.85 13.74
C ASN A 635 1.79 3.98 12.47
N ASP A 636 1.76 2.66 12.65
CA ASP A 636 1.95 1.61 11.65
C ASP A 636 3.23 1.78 10.80
N ALA A 637 4.24 2.47 11.34
CA ALA A 637 5.56 2.62 10.74
C ALA A 637 6.68 2.18 11.72
N LEU A 638 7.89 1.99 11.20
CA LEU A 638 9.05 1.71 12.03
C LEU A 638 9.39 2.95 12.86
N LEU A 639 9.62 2.78 14.16
CA LEU A 639 10.19 3.78 15.05
C LEU A 639 11.61 3.37 15.45
N THR A 640 12.60 4.25 15.29
CA THR A 640 13.99 3.97 15.65
C THR A 640 14.50 4.99 16.66
N LEU A 641 14.96 4.52 17.82
CA LEU A 641 15.39 5.35 18.95
C LEU A 641 16.82 5.02 19.39
N ASP A 642 17.74 5.95 19.19
CA ASP A 642 19.15 5.77 19.52
C ASP A 642 19.51 6.34 20.91
N GLU A 643 20.44 5.67 21.57
CA GLU A 643 21.07 6.02 22.85
C GLU A 643 20.12 6.07 24.08
N LEU A 644 19.57 4.92 24.49
CA LEU A 644 18.65 4.81 25.65
C LEU A 644 19.19 5.47 26.94
N GLY A 645 20.50 5.33 27.20
CA GLY A 645 21.15 5.89 28.40
C GLY A 645 21.09 7.41 28.51
N SER A 646 20.73 8.12 27.42
CA SER A 646 20.57 9.57 27.41
C SER A 646 19.27 10.07 28.07
N MET A 647 18.31 9.18 28.35
CA MET A 647 17.06 9.47 29.04
C MET A 647 17.16 9.03 30.51
N SER A 648 16.47 9.73 31.44
CA SER A 648 16.45 9.29 32.84
C SER A 648 15.79 7.90 32.99
N PRO A 649 16.20 7.09 33.99
CA PRO A 649 15.61 5.78 34.23
C PRO A 649 14.08 5.80 34.34
N GLU A 650 13.50 6.78 35.06
CA GLU A 650 12.04 6.92 35.18
C GLU A 650 11.36 7.12 33.83
N SER A 651 11.84 8.10 33.06
CA SER A 651 11.25 8.41 31.75
C SER A 651 11.44 7.25 30.78
N ALA A 652 12.57 6.55 30.81
CA ALA A 652 12.82 5.38 29.97
C ALA A 652 11.84 4.24 30.25
N GLY A 653 11.53 3.98 31.52
CA GLY A 653 10.52 3.01 31.93
C GLY A 653 9.10 3.39 31.47
N GLU A 654 8.69 4.65 31.69
CA GLU A 654 7.38 5.16 31.27
C GLU A 654 7.23 5.17 29.74
N ALA A 655 8.26 5.63 29.04
CA ALA A 655 8.32 5.66 27.59
C ALA A 655 8.21 4.26 26.99
N THR A 656 8.99 3.30 27.49
CA THR A 656 8.91 1.91 27.02
C THR A 656 7.53 1.32 27.25
N TYR A 657 6.91 1.61 28.40
CA TYR A 657 5.56 1.14 28.70
C TYR A 657 4.51 1.75 27.76
N MET A 658 4.61 3.05 27.48
CA MET A 658 3.75 3.76 26.54
C MET A 658 3.88 3.20 25.11
N LEU A 659 5.11 3.05 24.62
CA LEU A 659 5.41 2.51 23.30
C LEU A 659 4.95 1.05 23.15
N GLY A 660 5.22 0.20 24.15
CA GLY A 660 4.84 -1.20 24.14
C GLY A 660 3.34 -1.46 24.24
N ASN A 661 2.56 -0.56 24.86
CA ASN A 661 1.10 -0.68 24.92
C ASN A 661 0.38 0.03 23.78
N GLY A 662 1.07 0.88 23.02
CA GLY A 662 0.47 1.58 21.90
C GLY A 662 -0.52 2.67 22.30
N GLN A 663 -0.37 3.25 23.50
CA GLN A 663 -1.34 4.22 24.03
C GLN A 663 -0.67 5.37 24.77
N GLY A 664 -1.04 6.60 24.38
CA GLY A 664 -0.61 7.85 25.03
C GLY A 664 -1.29 8.12 26.38
N LYS A 665 -0.83 9.17 27.08
CA LYS A 665 -1.39 9.57 28.38
C LYS A 665 -2.74 10.27 28.20
N GLY A 666 -3.79 9.80 28.87
CA GLY A 666 -5.10 10.46 28.87
C GLY A 666 -5.06 11.84 29.53
N ARG A 667 -5.74 12.83 28.93
CA ARG A 667 -5.78 14.22 29.43
C ARG A 667 -7.20 14.76 29.41
N MET A 668 -7.55 15.61 30.36
CA MET A 668 -8.79 16.39 30.32
C MET A 668 -8.58 17.69 29.53
N ARG A 669 -9.63 18.13 28.83
CA ARG A 669 -9.75 19.46 28.24
C ARG A 669 -10.11 20.49 29.33
N ALA A 670 -9.94 21.77 29.00
CA ALA A 670 -10.27 22.88 29.91
C ALA A 670 -11.77 22.94 30.29
N ASP A 671 -12.64 22.34 29.47
CA ASP A 671 -14.08 22.18 29.72
C ASP A 671 -14.43 20.92 30.53
N ALA A 672 -13.43 20.27 31.13
CA ALA A 672 -13.53 19.02 31.88
C ALA A 672 -13.98 17.79 31.07
N SER A 673 -14.04 17.86 29.73
CA SER A 673 -14.23 16.67 28.88
C SER A 673 -12.90 15.92 28.66
N ALA A 674 -12.92 14.62 28.40
CA ALA A 674 -11.71 13.87 28.10
C ALA A 674 -11.21 14.16 26.68
N ARG A 675 -9.91 14.42 26.52
CA ARG A 675 -9.26 14.45 25.21
C ARG A 675 -9.15 13.01 24.69
N PRO A 676 -9.42 12.76 23.38
CA PRO A 676 -9.16 11.46 22.78
C PRO A 676 -7.72 11.01 23.04
N ILE A 677 -7.57 9.75 23.45
CA ILE A 677 -6.25 9.18 23.75
C ILE A 677 -5.60 8.73 22.44
N SER A 678 -4.37 9.18 22.18
CA SER A 678 -3.56 8.74 21.05
C SER A 678 -3.33 7.23 21.13
N ARG A 679 -3.61 6.51 20.04
CA ARG A 679 -3.31 5.09 19.90
C ARG A 679 -2.36 4.89 18.74
N PHE A 680 -1.39 3.99 18.89
CA PHE A 680 -0.42 3.70 17.84
C PHE A 680 0.02 2.23 17.86
N HIS A 681 0.07 1.63 16.68
CA HIS A 681 0.69 0.34 16.43
C HIS A 681 2.13 0.56 15.98
N LEU A 682 3.09 -0.04 16.68
CA LEU A 682 4.52 0.23 16.46
C LEU A 682 5.32 -1.06 16.45
N VAL A 683 6.27 -1.11 15.52
CA VAL A 683 7.52 -1.82 15.74
C VAL A 683 8.58 -0.77 16.01
N PHE A 684 9.26 -0.89 17.15
CA PHE A 684 10.30 0.05 17.53
C PHE A 684 11.62 -0.66 17.80
N LEU A 685 12.67 -0.15 17.16
CA LEU A 685 14.04 -0.58 17.35
C LEU A 685 14.77 0.46 18.19
N SER A 686 15.55 -0.02 19.16
CA SER A 686 16.28 0.84 20.08
C SER A 686 17.73 0.39 20.21
N SER A 687 18.63 1.30 20.56
CA SER A 687 20.03 0.99 20.88
C SER A 687 20.48 1.66 22.17
N GLY A 688 21.45 1.04 22.84
CA GLY A 688 22.07 1.57 24.05
C GLY A 688 23.25 0.72 24.51
N GLU A 689 24.04 1.26 25.45
CA GLU A 689 25.13 0.51 26.08
C GLU A 689 24.63 -0.50 27.12
N ILE A 690 23.61 -0.08 27.86
CA ILE A 690 22.97 -0.82 28.94
C ILE A 690 21.53 -1.17 28.60
N GLY A 691 21.02 -2.22 29.23
CA GLY A 691 19.67 -2.70 28.99
C GLY A 691 18.67 -1.89 29.81
N LEU A 692 17.39 -1.94 29.46
CA LEU A 692 16.35 -1.22 30.22
C LEU A 692 16.33 -1.66 31.69
N HIS A 693 16.55 -2.94 31.96
CA HIS A 693 16.59 -3.44 33.33
C HIS A 693 17.74 -2.83 34.14
N GLU A 694 18.94 -2.82 33.56
CA GLU A 694 20.14 -2.26 34.15
C GLU A 694 19.98 -0.75 34.39
N HIS A 695 19.46 -0.04 33.39
CA HIS A 695 19.15 1.39 33.48
C HIS A 695 18.18 1.73 34.60
N LEU A 696 17.13 0.92 34.79
CA LEU A 696 16.17 1.13 35.89
C LEU A 696 16.77 0.87 37.28
N ARG A 697 17.75 -0.03 37.39
CA ARG A 697 18.42 -0.33 38.66
C ARG A 697 19.27 0.83 39.16
N GLU A 698 19.87 1.63 38.28
CA GLU A 698 20.67 2.81 38.67
C GLU A 698 19.88 3.80 39.53
N ALA A 699 18.56 3.88 39.35
CA ALA A 699 17.66 4.72 40.16
C ALA A 699 17.06 4.00 41.39
N SER A 700 17.58 2.84 41.81
CA SER A 700 17.00 2.00 42.86
C SER A 700 15.53 1.62 42.63
N ARG A 701 15.09 1.58 41.36
CA ARG A 701 13.74 1.17 40.99
C ARG A 701 13.73 -0.27 40.49
N GLN A 702 12.72 -1.02 40.91
CA GLN A 702 12.51 -2.37 40.41
C GLN A 702 11.86 -2.33 39.02
N SER A 703 12.51 -2.96 38.04
CA SER A 703 11.87 -3.31 36.77
C SER A 703 10.66 -4.20 37.04
N ARG A 704 9.48 -3.80 36.53
CA ARG A 704 8.28 -4.66 36.56
C ARG A 704 8.44 -5.73 35.49
N ALA A 705 8.15 -6.99 35.81
CA ALA A 705 8.29 -8.12 34.88
C ALA A 705 7.54 -7.95 33.53
N GLY A 706 6.55 -7.06 33.47
CA GLY A 706 5.84 -6.71 32.23
C GLY A 706 6.61 -5.82 31.24
N HIS A 707 7.76 -5.22 31.62
CA HIS A 707 8.59 -4.40 30.73
C HIS A 707 9.47 -5.28 29.81
N GLU A 708 10.03 -6.36 30.34
CA GLU A 708 11.01 -7.23 29.64
C GLU A 708 10.41 -8.11 28.54
N VAL A 709 9.08 -8.25 28.52
CA VAL A 709 8.36 -9.00 27.48
C VAL A 709 7.84 -8.08 26.36
N ARG A 710 7.96 -6.75 26.53
CA ARG A 710 7.53 -5.75 25.53
C ARG A 710 8.72 -5.01 24.92
N PHE A 711 9.90 -5.19 25.50
CA PHE A 711 11.17 -4.60 25.08
C PHE A 711 12.23 -5.70 25.13
N ILE A 712 12.41 -6.37 23.99
CA ILE A 712 13.27 -7.54 23.84
C ILE A 712 14.72 -7.07 23.76
N ASP A 713 15.50 -7.35 24.79
CA ASP A 713 16.91 -6.98 24.88
C ASP A 713 17.79 -8.04 24.19
N ILE A 714 18.45 -7.68 23.09
CA ILE A 714 19.31 -8.57 22.30
C ILE A 714 20.70 -7.95 22.29
N SER A 715 21.74 -8.73 22.63
CA SER A 715 23.12 -8.25 22.46
C SER A 715 23.41 -7.88 21.00
N ALA A 716 24.07 -6.75 20.85
CA ALA A 716 24.58 -6.22 19.59
C ALA A 716 25.85 -6.96 19.11
N ASP A 717 26.38 -7.90 19.88
CA ASP A 717 27.37 -8.86 19.40
C ASP A 717 26.65 -10.04 18.74
N ALA A 718 26.85 -10.17 17.43
CA ALA A 718 26.27 -11.23 16.63
C ALA A 718 26.95 -12.61 16.85
N GLY A 719 27.81 -12.73 17.86
CA GLY A 719 28.45 -13.98 18.28
C GLY A 719 29.71 -14.31 17.48
N ALA A 720 30.31 -13.30 16.86
CA ALA A 720 31.54 -13.42 16.06
C ALA A 720 32.62 -12.41 16.48
N GLU A 721 32.45 -11.73 17.62
CA GLU A 721 33.35 -10.70 18.15
C GLU A 721 33.59 -9.51 17.18
N MET A 722 32.66 -9.33 16.23
CA MET A 722 32.69 -8.28 15.21
C MET A 722 31.52 -7.29 15.35
N GLY A 723 30.94 -7.21 16.55
CA GLY A 723 29.74 -6.41 16.80
C GLY A 723 28.55 -6.98 16.03
N ILE A 724 27.81 -6.14 15.31
CA ILE A 724 26.61 -6.55 14.56
C ILE A 724 26.87 -7.46 13.35
N VAL A 725 28.14 -7.71 13.02
CA VAL A 725 28.58 -8.46 11.83
C VAL A 725 28.97 -9.89 12.22
N GLN A 726 28.58 -10.86 11.39
CA GLN A 726 28.98 -12.27 11.43
C GLN A 726 29.72 -12.69 10.17
N GLN A 727 29.36 -12.10 9.03
CA GLN A 727 29.92 -12.39 7.72
C GLN A 727 30.30 -11.10 7.02
N LEU A 728 31.53 -11.08 6.47
CA LEU A 728 32.09 -9.88 5.86
C LEU A 728 31.60 -9.62 4.44
N ASN A 729 30.97 -10.59 3.75
CA ASN A 729 30.35 -10.42 2.43
C ASN A 729 31.18 -9.60 1.43
N GLU A 730 32.41 -10.04 1.18
CA GLU A 730 33.38 -9.43 0.23
C GLU A 730 34.07 -8.15 0.71
N PHE A 731 33.82 -7.69 1.94
CA PHE A 731 34.57 -6.59 2.57
C PHE A 731 35.79 -7.11 3.37
N ASP A 732 36.84 -6.29 3.52
CA ASP A 732 38.07 -6.71 4.21
C ASP A 732 37.92 -6.70 5.74
N SER A 733 36.91 -6.00 6.27
CA SER A 733 36.68 -5.90 7.72
C SER A 733 35.23 -5.56 8.07
N SER A 734 34.82 -5.89 9.29
CA SER A 734 33.48 -5.54 9.81
C SER A 734 33.24 -4.04 9.79
N ARG A 735 34.27 -3.24 10.08
CA ARG A 735 34.22 -1.77 10.00
C ARG A 735 33.91 -1.28 8.59
N GLN A 736 34.59 -1.81 7.57
CA GLN A 736 34.33 -1.42 6.18
C GLN A 736 32.90 -1.77 5.75
N LEU A 737 32.38 -2.95 6.12
CA LEU A 737 30.99 -3.32 5.84
C LEU A 737 30.01 -2.35 6.52
N VAL A 738 30.24 -2.04 7.80
CA VAL A 738 29.37 -1.13 8.56
C VAL A 738 29.42 0.31 8.02
N ASP A 739 30.60 0.79 7.64
CA ASP A 739 30.77 2.12 7.03
C ASP A 739 30.10 2.17 5.65
N HIS A 740 30.26 1.12 4.83
CA HIS A 740 29.53 0.98 3.55
C HIS A 740 28.02 1.01 3.76
N LEU A 741 27.49 0.22 4.70
CA LEU A 741 26.06 0.19 4.98
C LEU A 741 25.53 1.55 5.44
N ASP A 742 26.29 2.30 6.25
CA ASP A 742 25.90 3.66 6.67
C ASP A 742 25.87 4.64 5.50
N GLU A 743 26.86 4.58 4.62
CA GLU A 743 26.94 5.44 3.43
C GLU A 743 25.85 5.10 2.42
N SER A 744 25.68 3.81 2.10
CA SER A 744 24.65 3.31 1.19
C SER A 744 23.25 3.63 1.69
N SER A 745 22.97 3.44 2.99
CA SER A 745 21.66 3.75 3.58
C SER A 745 21.30 5.24 3.52
N ARG A 746 22.30 6.13 3.44
CA ARG A 746 22.10 7.58 3.25
C ARG A 746 21.91 7.99 1.79
N ARG A 747 22.24 7.12 0.84
CA ARG A 747 22.09 7.37 -0.60
C ARG A 747 20.84 6.70 -1.16
N PHE A 748 20.51 5.51 -0.66
CA PHE A 748 19.42 4.68 -1.11
C PHE A 748 18.48 4.44 0.07
N TYR A 749 17.26 4.97 -0.01
CA TYR A 749 16.29 4.87 1.07
C TYR A 749 14.86 5.16 0.62
N GLY A 750 13.88 4.75 1.43
CA GLY A 750 12.45 5.05 1.29
C GLY A 750 11.71 4.23 0.22
N THR A 751 12.42 3.74 -0.81
CA THR A 751 11.84 2.91 -1.88
C THR A 751 11.31 1.54 -1.43
N PRO A 752 11.92 0.82 -0.46
CA PRO A 752 11.48 -0.55 -0.13
C PRO A 752 10.10 -0.61 0.49
N ILE A 753 9.78 0.32 1.41
CA ILE A 753 8.43 0.35 1.99
C ILE A 753 7.38 0.73 0.95
N ARG A 754 7.71 1.60 -0.01
CA ARG A 754 6.76 2.00 -1.06
C ARG A 754 6.40 0.80 -1.94
N ALA A 755 7.39 0.00 -2.34
CA ALA A 755 7.15 -1.25 -3.06
C ALA A 755 6.34 -2.26 -2.22
N PHE A 756 6.64 -2.38 -0.92
CA PHE A 756 5.88 -3.24 -0.02
C PHE A 756 4.41 -2.83 0.08
N MET A 757 4.16 -1.53 0.26
CA MET A 757 2.80 -0.98 0.35
C MET A 757 2.05 -1.09 -0.97
N GLN A 758 2.71 -0.98 -2.12
CA GLN A 758 2.09 -1.21 -3.42
C GLN A 758 1.52 -2.62 -3.54
N GLN A 759 2.26 -3.65 -3.09
CA GLN A 759 1.77 -5.02 -3.08
C GLN A 759 0.63 -5.20 -2.06
N LEU A 760 0.82 -4.68 -0.84
CA LEU A 760 -0.15 -4.80 0.24
C LEU A 760 -1.49 -4.12 -0.08
N LEU A 761 -1.46 -2.98 -0.78
CA LEU A 761 -2.62 -2.16 -1.12
C LEU A 761 -3.15 -2.41 -2.54
N SER A 762 -2.68 -3.44 -3.23
CA SER A 762 -3.14 -3.77 -4.58
C SER A 762 -4.61 -4.18 -4.63
N SER A 763 -5.09 -4.90 -3.60
CA SER A 763 -6.51 -5.23 -3.40
C SER A 763 -6.80 -5.52 -1.92
N ILE A 764 -8.08 -5.63 -1.56
CA ILE A 764 -8.48 -6.03 -0.21
C ILE A 764 -7.99 -7.46 0.05
N GLU A 765 -8.12 -8.36 -0.92
CA GLU A 765 -7.67 -9.75 -0.83
C GLU A 765 -6.16 -9.86 -0.58
N ALA A 766 -5.35 -8.99 -1.19
CA ALA A 766 -3.90 -8.95 -0.96
C ALA A 766 -3.58 -8.58 0.49
N ARG A 767 -4.21 -7.51 1.01
CA ARG A 767 -4.10 -7.08 2.41
C ARG A 767 -4.55 -8.17 3.38
N ASP A 768 -5.72 -8.76 3.16
CA ASP A 768 -6.27 -9.85 3.96
C ASP A 768 -5.39 -11.09 3.92
N GLY A 769 -4.84 -11.39 2.74
CA GLY A 769 -3.91 -12.48 2.49
C GLY A 769 -2.63 -12.33 3.30
N ALA A 770 -2.00 -11.15 3.26
CA ALA A 770 -0.82 -10.83 4.05
C ALA A 770 -1.09 -10.92 5.56
N ALA A 771 -2.23 -10.39 6.03
CA ALA A 771 -2.63 -10.49 7.44
C ALA A 771 -2.89 -11.94 7.88
N ARG A 772 -3.49 -12.76 7.01
CA ARG A 772 -3.72 -14.20 7.26
C ARG A 772 -2.40 -14.95 7.32
N TYR A 773 -1.52 -14.74 6.35
CA TYR A 773 -0.18 -15.29 6.32
C TYR A 773 0.59 -14.99 7.60
N LEU A 774 0.60 -13.73 8.04
CA LEU A 774 1.28 -13.34 9.29
C LEU A 774 0.73 -14.12 10.50
N ARG A 775 -0.60 -14.23 10.65
CA ARG A 775 -1.21 -14.95 11.78
C ARG A 775 -0.87 -16.44 11.78
N GLU A 776 -0.92 -17.08 10.60
CA GLU A 776 -0.65 -18.51 10.43
C GLU A 776 0.82 -18.80 10.69
N GLU A 777 1.72 -18.01 10.12
CA GLU A 777 3.15 -18.23 10.22
C GLU A 777 3.67 -17.93 11.64
N VAL A 778 3.13 -16.90 12.30
CA VAL A 778 3.41 -16.71 13.74
C VAL A 778 2.96 -17.90 14.56
N ARG A 779 1.76 -18.43 14.33
CA ARG A 779 1.26 -19.59 15.07
C ARG A 779 2.16 -20.81 14.85
N ARG A 780 2.60 -21.04 13.61
CA ARG A 780 3.50 -22.12 13.23
C ARG A 780 4.85 -21.99 13.94
N LEU A 781 5.52 -20.85 13.80
CA LEU A 781 6.83 -20.59 14.37
C LEU A 781 6.80 -20.56 15.91
N GLN A 782 5.77 -19.98 16.52
CA GLN A 782 5.64 -19.95 17.98
C GLN A 782 5.45 -21.36 18.56
N ALA A 783 4.77 -22.26 17.84
CA ALA A 783 4.66 -23.66 18.22
C ALA A 783 5.99 -24.41 18.01
N GLU A 784 6.72 -24.11 16.94
CA GLU A 784 8.04 -24.69 16.64
C GLU A 784 9.11 -24.27 17.66
N TRP A 785 9.12 -22.99 18.05
CA TRP A 785 10.08 -22.42 19.01
C TRP A 785 9.61 -22.57 20.47
N HIS A 786 8.51 -23.28 20.69
CA HIS A 786 8.01 -23.52 22.04
C HIS A 786 9.04 -24.32 22.83
N VAL A 787 9.43 -23.78 23.99
CA VAL A 787 10.30 -24.49 24.94
C VAL A 787 9.44 -25.07 26.05
N PRO A 788 9.30 -26.40 26.17
CA PRO A 788 8.47 -27.03 27.19
C PRO A 788 8.84 -26.59 28.61
N GLY A 789 7.85 -26.24 29.42
CA GLY A 789 8.05 -25.80 30.81
C GLY A 789 8.55 -24.36 30.97
N SER A 790 8.72 -23.62 29.87
CA SER A 790 9.07 -22.18 29.92
C SER A 790 7.91 -21.30 30.41
N ASP A 791 8.25 -20.17 31.03
CA ASP A 791 7.28 -19.16 31.45
C ASP A 791 6.53 -18.55 30.23
N GLN A 792 5.30 -18.07 30.44
CA GLN A 792 4.46 -17.42 29.42
C GLN A 792 5.16 -16.24 28.73
N GLN A 793 6.13 -15.62 29.41
CA GLN A 793 6.97 -14.56 28.85
C GLN A 793 7.81 -15.03 27.67
N VAL A 794 8.38 -16.23 27.74
CA VAL A 794 9.19 -16.82 26.65
C VAL A 794 8.31 -17.04 25.43
N GLY A 795 7.09 -17.55 25.63
CA GLY A 795 6.10 -17.71 24.57
C GLY A 795 5.72 -16.39 23.90
N ARG A 796 5.57 -15.29 24.66
CA ARG A 796 5.26 -13.97 24.09
C ARG A 796 6.42 -13.42 23.25
N VAL A 797 7.67 -13.52 23.72
CA VAL A 797 8.85 -13.07 22.95
C VAL A 797 9.02 -13.90 21.68
N ALA A 798 8.85 -15.23 21.76
CA ALA A 798 8.84 -16.09 20.58
C ALA A 798 7.79 -15.64 19.56
N GLY A 799 6.58 -15.31 20.01
CA GLY A 799 5.51 -14.80 19.15
C GLY A 799 5.81 -13.43 18.52
N GLN A 800 6.50 -12.54 19.22
CA GLN A 800 6.91 -11.22 18.69
C GLN A 800 8.00 -11.37 17.62
N LEU A 801 9.05 -12.15 17.89
CA LEU A 801 10.12 -12.43 16.93
C LEU A 801 9.61 -13.24 15.73
N ALA A 802 8.65 -14.15 15.94
CA ALA A 802 7.98 -14.85 14.85
C ALA A 802 7.19 -13.89 13.94
N GLY A 803 6.64 -12.80 14.50
CA GLY A 803 6.01 -11.74 13.71
C GLY A 803 7.02 -11.03 12.81
N ILE A 804 8.20 -10.73 13.36
CA ILE A 804 9.30 -10.13 12.59
C ILE A 804 9.77 -11.09 11.48
N ALA A 805 9.93 -12.38 11.80
CA ALA A 805 10.26 -13.41 10.82
C ALA A 805 9.28 -13.45 9.66
N ALA A 806 7.98 -13.57 9.97
CA ALA A 806 6.94 -13.68 8.97
C ALA A 806 6.85 -12.42 8.08
N ALA A 807 7.01 -11.22 8.65
CA ALA A 807 7.05 -10.00 7.84
C ALA A 807 8.28 -9.94 6.91
N GLY A 808 9.45 -10.36 7.39
CA GLY A 808 10.65 -10.49 6.57
C GLY A 808 10.50 -11.50 5.44
N GLU A 809 9.92 -12.67 5.71
CA GLU A 809 9.63 -13.68 4.68
C GLU A 809 8.62 -13.16 3.65
N LEU A 810 7.61 -12.39 4.07
CA LEU A 810 6.68 -11.77 3.14
C LEU A 810 7.37 -10.74 2.23
N ALA A 811 8.29 -9.94 2.78
CA ALA A 811 9.09 -9.01 1.99
C ALA A 811 10.06 -9.73 1.02
N ILE A 812 10.55 -10.91 1.38
CA ILE A 812 11.30 -11.80 0.47
C ILE A 812 10.39 -12.31 -0.66
N GLN A 813 9.19 -12.80 -0.33
CA GLN A 813 8.20 -13.28 -1.31
C GLN A 813 7.76 -12.20 -2.30
N TYR A 814 7.66 -10.95 -1.85
CA TYR A 814 7.37 -9.79 -2.71
C TYR A 814 8.58 -9.32 -3.54
N GLY A 815 9.73 -9.97 -3.41
CA GLY A 815 10.94 -9.63 -4.17
C GLY A 815 11.66 -8.37 -3.69
N ILE A 816 11.33 -7.86 -2.49
CA ILE A 816 11.89 -6.62 -1.94
C ILE A 816 13.21 -6.91 -1.22
N LEU A 817 13.25 -7.94 -0.37
CA LEU A 817 14.49 -8.40 0.25
C LEU A 817 15.18 -9.44 -0.66
N PRO A 818 16.45 -9.24 -1.03
CA PRO A 818 17.19 -10.14 -1.93
C PRO A 818 17.78 -11.35 -1.18
N PHE A 819 17.00 -11.96 -0.30
CA PHE A 819 17.41 -13.12 0.51
C PHE A 819 16.69 -14.39 0.04
N GLU A 820 17.25 -15.53 0.41
CA GLU A 820 16.59 -16.82 0.18
C GLU A 820 15.46 -17.00 1.20
N GLN A 821 14.41 -17.71 0.80
CA GLN A 821 13.30 -18.05 1.70
C GLN A 821 13.81 -18.80 2.94
N GLY A 822 13.33 -18.42 4.12
CA GLY A 822 13.78 -18.93 5.41
C GLY A 822 14.88 -18.09 6.08
N THR A 823 15.47 -17.12 5.37
CA THR A 823 16.54 -16.25 5.93
C THR A 823 16.03 -15.38 7.08
N ALA A 824 14.81 -14.82 6.97
CA ALA A 824 14.24 -13.98 8.02
C ALA A 824 13.83 -14.83 9.24
N ILE A 825 13.32 -16.04 9.01
CA ILE A 825 13.04 -17.03 10.05
C ILE A 825 14.31 -17.38 10.83
N ALA A 826 15.41 -17.69 10.13
CA ALA A 826 16.68 -18.02 10.74
C ALA A 826 17.23 -16.88 11.62
N ALA A 827 17.16 -15.64 11.12
CA ALA A 827 17.60 -14.45 11.86
C ALA A 827 16.78 -14.21 13.14
N ALA A 828 15.45 -14.29 13.06
CA ALA A 828 14.58 -14.15 14.22
C ALA A 828 14.73 -15.28 15.23
N HIS A 829 14.89 -16.52 14.77
CA HIS A 829 15.16 -17.65 15.66
C HIS A 829 16.52 -17.53 16.35
N TRP A 830 17.55 -17.05 15.63
CA TRP A 830 18.85 -16.73 16.21
C TRP A 830 18.72 -15.66 17.31
N GLY A 831 17.99 -14.57 17.02
CA GLY A 831 17.71 -13.50 17.98
C GLY A 831 16.94 -13.99 19.20
N PHE A 832 15.98 -14.89 19.02
CA PHE A 832 15.25 -15.54 20.11
C PHE A 832 16.18 -16.36 21.00
N GLY A 833 17.07 -17.15 20.39
CA GLY A 833 18.10 -17.91 21.11
C GLY A 833 19.10 -17.01 21.86
N ALA A 834 19.51 -15.88 21.26
CA ALA A 834 20.39 -14.91 21.90
C ALA A 834 19.74 -14.30 23.14
N TRP A 835 18.50 -13.82 23.01
CA TRP A 835 17.71 -13.32 24.13
C TRP A 835 17.52 -14.36 25.25
N LEU A 836 17.22 -15.62 24.89
CA LEU A 836 16.99 -16.69 25.87
C LEU A 836 18.25 -17.04 26.68
N ARG A 837 19.44 -16.99 26.05
CA ARG A 837 20.72 -17.21 26.72
C ARG A 837 21.00 -16.11 27.75
N GLU A 838 20.82 -14.85 27.39
CA GLU A 838 21.06 -13.72 28.31
C GLU A 838 20.04 -13.61 29.43
N ARG A 839 18.81 -14.06 29.19
CA ARG A 839 17.80 -14.21 30.24
C ARG A 839 18.21 -15.23 31.32
N GLY A 840 19.19 -16.10 31.09
CA GLY A 840 19.56 -17.17 32.03
C GLY A 840 18.70 -18.43 31.90
N GLY A 841 18.08 -18.64 30.73
CA GLY A 841 17.32 -19.84 30.39
C GLY A 841 15.79 -19.68 30.44
N THR A 842 15.08 -20.79 30.60
CA THR A 842 13.60 -20.87 30.50
C THR A 842 12.87 -20.59 31.82
N GLU A 843 13.62 -20.45 32.91
CA GLU A 843 13.08 -20.22 34.25
C GLU A 843 12.54 -18.78 34.41
N SER A 844 11.67 -18.58 35.41
CA SER A 844 11.03 -17.28 35.63
C SER A 844 12.03 -16.29 36.25
N MET A 845 12.23 -15.13 35.60
CA MET A 845 13.15 -14.09 36.08
C MET A 845 12.79 -13.54 37.45
N GLU A 846 11.50 -13.51 37.79
CA GLU A 846 11.06 -13.12 39.14
C GLU A 846 11.63 -14.07 40.20
N LYS A 847 11.71 -15.38 39.89
CA LYS A 847 12.27 -16.40 40.78
C LYS A 847 13.80 -16.28 40.89
N ILE A 848 14.49 -16.13 39.75
CA ILE A 848 15.95 -15.97 39.70
C ILE A 848 16.37 -14.72 40.47
N ARG A 849 15.74 -13.57 40.22
CA ARG A 849 16.07 -12.31 40.90
C ARG A 849 15.77 -12.32 42.38
N ALA A 850 14.63 -12.89 42.79
CA ALA A 850 14.33 -13.02 44.20
C ALA A 850 15.38 -13.90 44.91
N PHE A 851 15.88 -14.92 44.23
CA PHE A 851 16.96 -15.77 44.71
C PHE A 851 18.30 -15.04 44.78
N GLU A 852 18.70 -14.32 43.74
CA GLU A 852 19.92 -13.48 43.76
C GLU A 852 19.86 -12.43 44.87
N ASN A 853 18.75 -11.71 45.01
CA ASN A 853 18.55 -10.73 46.08
C ASN A 853 18.63 -11.38 47.48
N LEU A 854 18.06 -12.57 47.64
CA LEU A 854 18.17 -13.34 48.89
C LEU A 854 19.64 -13.70 49.18
N VAL A 855 20.36 -14.25 48.20
CA VAL A 855 21.77 -14.62 48.30
C VAL A 855 22.62 -13.40 48.63
N GLU A 856 22.51 -12.32 47.86
CA GLU A 856 23.24 -11.05 48.06
C GLU A 856 22.96 -10.45 49.44
N SER A 857 21.68 -10.40 49.85
CA SER A 857 21.29 -9.90 51.16
C SER A 857 21.83 -10.76 52.31
N LEU A 858 21.88 -12.08 52.15
CA LEU A 858 22.43 -12.99 53.15
C LEU A 858 23.97 -12.93 53.18
N HIS A 859 24.66 -12.75 52.05
CA HIS A 859 26.11 -12.50 52.03
C HIS A 859 26.47 -11.17 52.70
N GLN A 860 25.76 -10.09 52.33
CA GLN A 860 26.08 -8.75 52.81
C GLN A 860 25.69 -8.54 54.27
N TYR A 861 24.58 -9.14 54.71
CA TYR A 861 23.98 -8.82 56.00
C TYR A 861 23.71 -10.03 56.91
N GLY A 862 24.02 -11.26 56.48
CA GLY A 862 23.80 -12.49 57.24
C GLY A 862 24.44 -12.50 58.63
N PHE A 863 25.59 -11.86 58.80
CA PHE A 863 26.28 -11.76 60.10
C PHE A 863 25.82 -10.59 60.97
N THR A 864 25.13 -9.58 60.41
CA THR A 864 24.81 -8.34 61.13
C THR A 864 23.32 -8.16 61.39
N ARG A 865 22.45 -8.86 60.65
CA ARG A 865 20.98 -8.83 60.76
C ARG A 865 20.39 -10.07 61.40
N PHE A 866 21.16 -11.14 61.54
CA PHE A 866 20.73 -12.38 62.19
C PHE A 866 21.43 -12.55 63.52
N GLU A 867 20.68 -13.00 64.51
CA GLU A 867 21.24 -13.40 65.79
C GLU A 867 21.70 -14.86 65.68
N TRP A 868 22.98 -15.11 65.93
CA TRP A 868 23.58 -16.42 65.72
C TRP A 868 23.53 -17.26 66.99
N TRP A 869 23.11 -18.51 66.83
CA TRP A 869 22.96 -19.48 67.88
C TRP A 869 23.59 -20.80 67.47
N LYS A 870 24.04 -21.58 68.45
CA LYS A 870 24.55 -22.93 68.23
C LYS A 870 23.91 -23.91 69.19
N LYS A 871 23.87 -25.17 68.76
CA LYS A 871 23.48 -26.28 69.62
C LYS A 871 24.70 -26.76 70.42
N ASP A 872 24.61 -26.70 71.74
CA ASP A 872 25.61 -27.23 72.67
C ASP A 872 24.96 -28.34 73.51
N GLY A 873 25.17 -29.60 73.14
CA GLY A 873 24.48 -30.75 73.77
C GLY A 873 22.96 -30.72 73.56
N ASP A 874 22.18 -30.78 74.64
CA ASP A 874 20.72 -30.64 74.61
C ASP A 874 20.24 -29.17 74.69
N GLY A 875 21.16 -28.21 74.84
CA GLY A 875 20.89 -26.79 74.96
C GLY A 875 21.13 -25.99 73.67
N ILE A 876 20.54 -24.80 73.59
CA ILE A 876 20.75 -23.82 72.51
C ILE A 876 21.35 -22.57 73.16
N ASN A 877 22.57 -22.20 72.77
CA ASN A 877 23.31 -21.07 73.33
C ASN A 877 23.63 -20.02 72.25
N GLU A 878 23.67 -18.76 72.66
CA GLU A 878 24.04 -17.65 71.78
C GLU A 878 25.49 -17.80 71.34
N TRP A 879 25.77 -17.54 70.07
CA TRP A 879 27.10 -17.66 69.49
C TRP A 879 27.69 -16.28 69.21
N GLY A 880 28.83 -15.98 69.83
CA GLY A 880 29.67 -14.83 69.47
C GLY A 880 29.28 -13.46 70.04
N GLY A 881 28.25 -13.34 70.90
CA GLY A 881 27.88 -12.08 71.56
C GLY A 881 27.66 -10.91 70.58
N GLN A 882 27.18 -11.23 69.38
CA GLN A 882 27.19 -10.32 68.23
C GLN A 882 26.16 -9.20 68.42
N ARG A 883 26.60 -7.95 68.24
CA ARG A 883 25.69 -6.80 68.26
C ARG A 883 24.96 -6.71 66.92
N ILE A 884 23.64 -6.89 66.92
CA ILE A 884 22.79 -6.66 65.75
C ILE A 884 22.88 -5.19 65.34
N ILE A 885 23.20 -4.93 64.06
CA ILE A 885 23.32 -3.57 63.52
C ILE A 885 22.10 -3.28 62.63
N GLY A 886 21.11 -2.55 63.19
CA GLY A 886 19.85 -2.13 62.55
C GLY A 886 18.71 -3.18 62.66
N PRO A 887 17.65 -3.18 61.81
CA PRO A 887 16.54 -4.12 61.95
C PRO A 887 16.99 -5.59 61.89
N GLN A 888 16.58 -6.39 62.88
CA GLN A 888 16.81 -7.83 62.92
C GLN A 888 15.93 -8.53 61.89
N TRP A 889 16.53 -9.41 61.07
CA TRP A 889 15.84 -10.17 60.04
C TRP A 889 15.47 -11.58 60.47
N GLY A 890 16.14 -12.14 61.47
CA GLY A 890 15.81 -13.44 62.00
C GLY A 890 16.92 -14.01 62.88
N TYR A 891 17.01 -15.33 62.89
CA TYR A 891 17.99 -16.09 63.68
C TYR A 891 18.77 -17.01 62.76
N ALA A 892 20.05 -17.21 63.02
CA ALA A 892 20.88 -18.21 62.36
C ALA A 892 21.23 -19.31 63.36
N MET A 893 21.10 -20.58 62.97
CA MET A 893 21.32 -21.73 63.84
C MET A 893 22.40 -22.63 63.26
N TRP A 894 23.51 -22.78 63.95
CA TRP A 894 24.52 -23.80 63.67
C TRP A 894 23.95 -25.19 63.98
N LEU A 895 23.91 -26.04 62.96
CA LEU A 895 23.57 -27.47 63.07
C LEU A 895 24.82 -28.31 63.31
N ASP A 896 25.91 -27.95 62.66
CA ASP A 896 27.26 -28.50 62.83
C ASP A 896 28.27 -27.35 62.64
N ALA A 897 29.08 -27.07 63.66
CA ALA A 897 30.07 -26.01 63.65
C ALA A 897 31.49 -26.51 63.34
N SER A 898 31.62 -27.70 62.74
CA SER A 898 32.92 -28.24 62.32
C SER A 898 33.60 -27.34 61.28
N GLU A 899 34.93 -27.23 61.38
CA GLU A 899 35.74 -26.41 60.46
C GLU A 899 35.80 -26.99 59.03
N GLU A 900 35.63 -28.31 58.88
CA GLU A 900 35.70 -28.99 57.58
C GLU A 900 34.42 -28.88 56.75
N ASN A 901 33.23 -28.83 57.39
CA ASN A 901 31.96 -28.71 56.69
C ASN A 901 30.87 -28.03 57.56
N PRO A 902 30.96 -26.71 57.76
CA PRO A 902 30.00 -25.96 58.56
C PRO A 902 28.57 -26.08 58.01
N GLN A 903 27.62 -26.50 58.84
CA GLN A 903 26.18 -26.55 58.51
C GLN A 903 25.38 -25.64 59.43
N PHE A 904 24.59 -24.76 58.83
CA PHE A 904 23.69 -23.86 59.55
C PHE A 904 22.41 -23.59 58.77
N GLU A 905 21.42 -22.99 59.44
CA GLU A 905 20.14 -22.57 58.85
C GLU A 905 19.82 -21.12 59.22
N PHE A 906 19.22 -20.38 58.29
CA PHE A 906 18.57 -19.11 58.59
C PHE A 906 17.08 -19.34 58.86
N TRP A 907 16.61 -18.84 60.00
CA TRP A 907 15.24 -18.88 60.45
C TRP A 907 14.63 -17.48 60.36
N ILE A 908 13.82 -17.27 59.32
CA ILE A 908 13.30 -15.96 58.95
C ILE A 908 11.80 -15.90 59.29
N PRO A 909 11.34 -14.99 60.16
CA PRO A 909 9.91 -14.80 60.43
C PRO A 909 9.12 -14.53 59.14
N SER A 910 7.88 -15.00 59.06
CA SER A 910 7.10 -14.88 57.81
C SER A 910 6.89 -13.45 57.34
N SER A 911 6.78 -12.47 58.25
CA SER A 911 6.63 -11.06 57.90
C SER A 911 7.90 -10.52 57.23
N THR A 912 9.06 -10.81 57.80
CA THR A 912 10.37 -10.43 57.23
C THR A 912 10.63 -11.14 55.92
N PHE A 913 10.30 -12.44 55.84
CA PHE A 913 10.50 -13.21 54.61
C PHE A 913 9.75 -12.57 53.43
N GLU A 914 8.54 -12.08 53.69
CA GLU A 914 7.71 -11.40 52.70
C GLU A 914 8.20 -9.99 52.38
N SER A 915 8.44 -9.15 53.40
CA SER A 915 8.76 -7.73 53.19
C SER A 915 10.18 -7.48 52.69
N VAL A 916 11.14 -8.37 53.00
CA VAL A 916 12.56 -8.20 52.66
C VAL A 916 12.94 -8.99 51.42
N PHE A 917 12.52 -10.26 51.32
CA PHE A 917 13.01 -11.18 50.28
C PHE A 917 11.99 -11.48 49.18
N CYS A 918 10.70 -11.13 49.36
CA CYS A 918 9.64 -11.38 48.38
C CYS A 918 9.09 -10.08 47.74
N THR A 919 9.92 -9.04 47.60
CA THR A 919 9.46 -7.71 47.16
C THR A 919 8.86 -7.68 45.75
N SER A 920 9.29 -8.59 44.87
CA SER A 920 8.87 -8.69 43.47
C SER A 920 8.16 -9.99 43.11
N ILE A 921 7.90 -10.88 44.08
CA ILE A 921 7.35 -12.22 43.84
C ILE A 921 6.43 -12.65 45.00
N SER A 922 5.40 -13.44 44.72
CA SER A 922 4.55 -13.95 45.81
C SER A 922 5.35 -14.87 46.74
N LYS A 923 5.15 -14.72 48.05
CA LYS A 923 5.77 -15.54 49.11
C LYS A 923 5.65 -17.05 48.84
N ARG A 924 4.49 -17.51 48.36
CA ARG A 924 4.24 -18.92 48.05
C ARG A 924 5.08 -19.39 46.85
N THR A 925 5.12 -18.59 45.79
CA THR A 925 5.89 -18.91 44.58
C THR A 925 7.38 -19.01 44.89
N PHE A 926 7.90 -18.06 45.67
CA PHE A 926 9.32 -18.03 46.02
C PHE A 926 9.72 -19.16 46.97
N ALA A 927 8.90 -19.45 47.99
CA ALA A 927 9.16 -20.57 48.89
C ALA A 927 9.15 -21.93 48.15
N ASN A 928 8.24 -22.14 47.19
CA ASN A 928 8.28 -23.34 46.34
C ASN A 928 9.55 -23.43 45.50
N TYR A 929 10.01 -22.29 44.97
CA TYR A 929 11.25 -22.25 44.19
C TYR A 929 12.49 -22.60 45.02
N LEU A 930 12.58 -22.12 46.25
CA LEU A 930 13.67 -22.47 47.16
C LEU A 930 13.66 -23.95 47.56
N VAL A 931 12.48 -24.59 47.62
CA VAL A 931 12.35 -26.04 47.79
C VAL A 931 12.83 -26.80 46.56
N GLU A 932 12.42 -26.36 45.36
CA GLU A 932 12.84 -26.94 44.09
C GLU A 932 14.37 -26.91 43.92
N LYS A 933 15.01 -25.80 44.32
CA LYS A 933 16.48 -25.65 44.31
C LYS A 933 17.18 -26.31 45.52
N GLY A 934 16.43 -26.92 46.45
CA GLY A 934 16.97 -27.68 47.59
C GLY A 934 17.40 -26.85 48.81
N TYR A 935 17.20 -25.54 48.80
CA TYR A 935 17.56 -24.61 49.90
C TYR A 935 16.51 -24.50 51.00
N MET A 936 15.32 -25.08 50.79
CA MET A 936 14.28 -25.27 51.80
C MET A 936 13.76 -26.70 51.73
N ASP A 937 13.28 -27.26 52.85
CA ASP A 937 12.62 -28.58 52.83
C ASP A 937 11.12 -28.50 52.53
N ARG A 938 10.49 -27.36 52.86
CA ARG A 938 9.04 -27.15 52.73
C ARG A 938 8.73 -25.71 52.32
N PRO A 939 7.71 -25.49 51.48
CA PRO A 939 7.39 -24.15 50.97
C PRO A 939 6.52 -23.33 51.94
N MET A 940 6.52 -23.70 53.23
CA MET A 940 5.67 -23.11 54.25
C MET A 940 6.45 -22.93 55.55
N ALA A 941 6.17 -21.85 56.27
CA ALA A 941 6.81 -21.59 57.55
C ALA A 941 6.54 -22.72 58.56
N VAL A 942 7.57 -23.17 59.26
CA VAL A 942 7.52 -24.23 60.26
C VAL A 942 7.69 -23.66 61.67
N ASN A 943 7.21 -24.38 62.67
CA ASN A 943 7.43 -24.01 64.07
C ASN A 943 8.88 -24.34 64.46
N ARG A 944 9.61 -23.34 64.93
CA ARG A 944 10.92 -23.48 65.57
C ARG A 944 10.89 -22.83 66.95
N ARG A 945 11.58 -23.43 67.91
CA ARG A 945 11.69 -22.88 69.27
C ARG A 945 12.93 -22.00 69.32
N ILE A 946 12.70 -20.70 69.48
CA ILE A 946 13.75 -19.68 69.61
C ILE A 946 13.90 -19.38 71.11
N PRO A 947 15.12 -19.41 71.67
CA PRO A 947 15.34 -19.31 73.13
C PRO A 947 14.67 -18.12 73.82
N VAL A 948 14.62 -16.96 73.15
CA VAL A 948 14.09 -15.69 73.71
C VAL A 948 12.61 -15.46 73.39
N MET A 949 12.08 -16.09 72.32
CA MET A 949 10.72 -15.82 71.80
C MET A 949 9.74 -17.00 71.94
N GLY A 950 10.20 -18.18 72.35
CA GLY A 950 9.37 -19.38 72.38
C GLY A 950 9.16 -19.98 70.99
N THR A 951 8.00 -20.60 70.75
CA THR A 951 7.71 -21.27 69.46
C THR A 951 7.23 -20.24 68.43
N THR A 952 8.00 -20.06 67.35
CA THR A 952 7.74 -19.08 66.29
C THR A 952 7.64 -19.76 64.94
N ARG A 953 6.76 -19.26 64.07
CA ARG A 953 6.68 -19.69 62.66
C ARG A 953 7.70 -18.97 61.80
N VAL A 954 8.63 -19.73 61.25
CA VAL A 954 9.74 -19.23 60.43
C VAL A 954 9.87 -20.01 59.13
N TYR A 955 10.32 -19.34 58.08
CA TYR A 955 10.88 -20.00 56.90
C TYR A 955 12.32 -20.40 57.24
N VAL A 956 12.69 -21.63 56.88
CA VAL A 956 13.99 -22.22 57.20
C VAL A 956 14.77 -22.34 55.90
N ILE A 957 15.85 -21.57 55.76
CA ILE A 957 16.73 -21.57 54.60
C ILE A 957 18.05 -22.21 55.00
N LYS A 958 18.50 -23.21 54.24
CA LYS A 958 19.78 -23.89 54.48
C LYS A 958 20.94 -22.97 54.16
N GLY A 959 21.96 -22.96 55.02
CA GLY A 959 23.19 -22.18 54.86
C GLY A 959 24.00 -22.55 53.61
N SER A 960 23.74 -23.73 53.04
CA SER A 960 24.27 -24.15 51.73
C SER A 960 23.90 -23.19 50.59
N ILE A 961 22.92 -22.31 50.79
CA ILE A 961 22.59 -21.24 49.84
C ILE A 961 23.75 -20.24 49.62
N LEU A 962 24.70 -20.17 50.56
CA LEU A 962 25.88 -19.31 50.48
C LEU A 962 27.16 -20.06 50.04
N ALA A 963 27.03 -21.34 49.66
CA ALA A 963 28.18 -22.18 49.34
C ALA A 963 28.81 -21.75 47.99
N GLY A 964 29.92 -21.03 48.09
CA GLY A 964 30.70 -20.47 46.98
C GLY A 964 31.59 -19.30 47.41
N ASP A 965 31.15 -18.48 48.37
CA ASP A 965 31.86 -17.28 48.86
C ASP A 965 31.51 -16.97 50.33
N LEU A 966 31.83 -17.88 51.24
CA LEU A 966 32.08 -17.48 52.62
C LEU A 966 33.60 -17.27 52.75
N PRO A 967 34.09 -16.08 53.16
CA PRO A 967 35.37 -16.06 53.84
C PRO A 967 35.16 -16.92 55.08
N VAL A 968 35.67 -18.15 55.06
CA VAL A 968 35.85 -18.94 56.27
C VAL A 968 36.94 -18.23 57.06
N ALA A 969 36.52 -17.21 57.79
CA ALA A 969 37.22 -16.73 58.97
C ALA A 969 36.19 -16.86 60.08
N MET A 970 36.22 -18.02 60.76
CA MET A 970 35.83 -18.07 62.17
C MET A 970 36.56 -16.89 62.85
N PRO A 971 35.88 -16.05 63.64
CA PRO A 971 36.59 -14.99 64.36
C PRO A 971 37.59 -15.65 65.32
N GLU A 972 38.86 -15.72 64.92
CA GLU A 972 39.96 -16.01 65.82
C GLU A 972 40.10 -14.82 66.78
N GLY A 973 40.08 -15.10 68.08
CA GLY A 973 40.50 -14.16 69.10
C GLY A 973 39.39 -13.48 69.89
N ALA A 974 38.61 -14.25 70.65
CA ALA A 974 38.11 -13.79 71.95
C ALA A 974 39.08 -14.26 73.04
N THR A 975 40.31 -13.74 73.02
CA THR A 975 41.19 -13.80 74.19
C THR A 975 40.63 -12.83 75.22
N ILE A 976 40.01 -13.38 76.25
CA ILE A 976 39.76 -12.67 77.50
C ILE A 976 41.13 -12.56 78.19
N GLU A 977 41.78 -11.40 78.12
CA GLU A 977 42.78 -11.03 79.11
C GLU A 977 42.05 -10.42 80.33
N PRO A 978 42.28 -10.95 81.55
CA PRO A 978 41.91 -10.30 82.78
C PRO A 978 43.04 -9.38 83.28
N GLU A 979 42.67 -8.28 83.95
CA GLU A 979 43.44 -7.38 84.85
C GLU A 979 43.39 -5.90 84.40
N MET A 980 42.62 -5.03 85.07
CA MET A 980 42.92 -4.30 86.32
C MET A 980 44.02 -3.22 86.23
N SER A 981 43.64 -2.01 86.68
CA SER A 981 44.45 -0.81 87.03
C SER A 981 44.96 0.02 85.83
N GLN A 982 44.79 1.35 85.73
CA GLN A 982 44.37 2.43 86.63
C GLN A 982 43.50 3.45 85.88
#